data_AF-A0A8C7CCH3-F1
#
_entry.id   AF-A0A8C7CCH3-F1
#
_cell.length_a   1.000
_cell.length_b   1.000
_cell.length_c   1.000
_cell.angle_alpha   90.00
_cell.angle_beta   90.00
_cell.angle_gamma   90.00
#
_symmetry.space_group_name_H-M   'P 1'
#
loop_
_entity.id
_entity.type
_entity.pdbx_description
1 polymer ?
#
loop_
_entity_poly.entity_id
_entity_poly.type
_entity_poly.pdbx_seq_one_letter_code
_entity_poly.pdbx_strand_id
1 'polypeptide(L)'
;MSTASYSERITMEPLVAAIDQGTSSTRFLVFNSKTAELLSHHQVGIKQSFPKEGWVEEDPKEILQSVYECMERTCEKLGQLNIDISNIKAVGVTNQRETTLVWDKETGEPLYNAIVWLDLRTQSTVERLINSTPGKNKNHLKHKTGLPISTYFSAVKLRWLMDNVEEVAEAVLTHRAMFGTVDSWLIWCLTGGKSGGVHVTDVTNASRTMLFNIHTLDWDSELCKYFDVPMEILPQVKSSSEIYGSMNSGSLAGVPISGCLGDQSAALVGQMCFQDGQAKNTYGTGCFLLRNTGIKPVMSDHGLLTTLAYKLGKDSPAHYALEGSVAIAGAVVRWLKDNLGIIQSSAEIEKLAGDVGSSYGCYFVPAFSGLYAPYWEPSARGIICGLTQFTNRSHLAFAALEAVCFQTREILEAMNQDYGVPLTQLQVDGGMTSNRLLMQLQADVLCIPVVKPSMSETTALGAAMAAGAAEGVGVWSLTPGNLTTIPTDKYQPLINPEESEFRYARWKKAVQKAMNWETTEPIVSNGNGPVSNGNGPVSNGNGPVSNGNGPVSNGNGPVSNGNGPVSNGNGPVSNGNGPVSNGNGPVSNGNGPVSNGNGPVSNGNGPVSNGNGPVSNGNGPVSNGNGPVSNGNGPVSNGNGPVSNGNGPVSNGNGHH
;
A
#
# COMPACT_ATOMS: atom_id res chain seq x y z
N MET A 1 -69.89 23.09 -4.06
CA MET A 1 -68.79 23.17 -5.04
C MET A 1 -67.52 22.82 -4.31
N SER A 2 -66.95 21.66 -4.63
CA SER A 2 -65.70 21.13 -4.07
C SER A 2 -64.52 21.84 -4.74
N THR A 3 -63.71 22.55 -3.97
CA THR A 3 -62.40 23.04 -4.42
C THR A 3 -61.36 22.01 -4.00
N ALA A 4 -61.02 21.12 -4.92
CA ALA A 4 -59.85 20.26 -4.78
C ALA A 4 -58.59 21.15 -4.83
N SER A 5 -57.85 21.22 -3.73
CA SER A 5 -56.48 21.71 -3.75
C SER A 5 -55.62 20.63 -4.41
N TYR A 6 -55.27 20.84 -5.68
CA TYR A 6 -54.12 20.18 -6.26
C TYR A 6 -52.89 20.68 -5.49
N SER A 7 -52.34 19.86 -4.59
CA SER A 7 -50.95 20.05 -4.21
C SER A 7 -50.14 19.68 -5.44
N GLU A 8 -49.49 20.67 -6.06
CA GLU A 8 -48.40 20.41 -6.97
C GLU A 8 -47.40 19.53 -6.21
N ARG A 9 -47.35 18.23 -6.55
CA ARG A 9 -46.21 17.40 -6.17
C ARG A 9 -45.02 18.01 -6.90
N ILE A 10 -44.26 18.86 -6.21
CA ILE A 10 -42.88 19.18 -6.59
C ILE A 10 -42.22 17.82 -6.76
N THR A 11 -41.98 17.43 -8.01
CA THR A 11 -41.26 16.21 -8.33
C THR A 11 -39.84 16.46 -7.88
N MET A 12 -39.51 15.97 -6.68
CA MET A 12 -38.18 16.16 -6.11
C MET A 12 -37.14 15.54 -7.05
N GLU A 13 -36.05 16.27 -7.26
CA GLU A 13 -34.99 15.88 -8.16
C GLU A 13 -34.33 14.57 -7.68
N PRO A 14 -33.90 13.68 -8.59
CA PRO A 14 -33.33 12.40 -8.20
C PRO A 14 -32.03 12.61 -7.40
N LEU A 15 -31.88 11.83 -6.34
CA LEU A 15 -30.71 11.85 -5.48
C LEU A 15 -29.84 10.63 -5.77
N VAL A 16 -28.54 10.79 -5.57
CA VAL A 16 -27.58 9.68 -5.65
C VAL A 16 -26.68 9.75 -4.43
N ALA A 17 -26.48 8.61 -3.79
CA ALA A 17 -25.63 8.51 -2.63
C ALA A 17 -24.26 7.91 -2.97
N ALA A 18 -23.27 8.17 -2.13
CA ALA A 18 -21.95 7.55 -2.21
C ALA A 18 -21.45 7.13 -0.84
N ILE A 19 -20.91 5.93 -0.77
CA ILE A 19 -20.06 5.46 0.34
C ILE A 19 -18.63 5.83 -0.03
N ASP A 20 -17.96 6.59 0.84
CA ASP A 20 -16.54 6.88 0.75
C ASP A 20 -15.82 6.24 1.94
N GLN A 21 -15.25 5.05 1.70
CA GLN A 21 -14.48 4.30 2.69
C GLN A 21 -13.01 4.71 2.59
N GLY A 22 -12.62 5.74 3.34
CA GLY A 22 -11.25 6.20 3.42
C GLY A 22 -10.44 5.47 4.51
N THR A 23 -9.11 5.64 4.47
CA THR A 23 -8.16 5.02 5.42
C THR A 23 -8.33 5.48 6.88
N SER A 24 -8.87 6.68 7.14
CA SER A 24 -9.04 7.21 8.51
C SER A 24 -10.50 7.30 8.96
N SER A 25 -11.44 7.19 8.02
CA SER A 25 -12.86 7.36 8.28
C SER A 25 -13.71 6.89 7.11
N THR A 26 -14.90 6.44 7.44
CA THR A 26 -15.97 6.17 6.47
C THR A 26 -16.92 7.35 6.41
N ARG A 27 -17.44 7.65 5.22
CA ARG A 27 -18.47 8.66 5.00
C ARG A 27 -19.59 8.11 4.14
N PHE A 28 -20.79 8.62 4.36
CA PHE A 28 -21.91 8.44 3.44
C PHE A 28 -22.46 9.82 3.08
N LEU A 29 -22.57 10.10 1.79
CA LEU A 29 -22.92 11.41 1.25
C LEU A 29 -24.08 11.27 0.28
N VAL A 30 -25.00 12.24 0.27
CA VAL A 30 -26.14 12.26 -0.66
C VAL A 30 -26.13 13.53 -1.47
N PHE A 31 -26.09 13.36 -2.79
CA PHE A 31 -26.00 14.43 -3.76
C PHE A 31 -27.29 14.58 -4.56
N ASN A 32 -27.59 15.81 -4.94
CA ASN A 32 -28.57 16.09 -5.98
C ASN A 32 -27.95 15.79 -7.36
N SER A 33 -28.59 14.93 -8.15
CA SER A 33 -28.05 14.48 -9.45
C SER A 33 -28.06 15.53 -10.56
N LYS A 34 -28.82 16.63 -10.39
CA LYS A 34 -28.89 17.73 -11.37
C LYS A 34 -27.89 18.82 -11.05
N THR A 35 -27.76 19.18 -9.77
CA THR A 35 -26.93 20.31 -9.33
C THR A 35 -25.56 19.91 -8.80
N ALA A 36 -25.33 18.62 -8.54
CA ALA A 36 -24.15 18.10 -7.85
C ALA A 36 -23.99 18.62 -6.40
N GLU A 37 -25.03 19.24 -5.85
CA GLU A 37 -25.04 19.78 -4.49
C GLU A 37 -25.03 18.64 -3.46
N LEU A 38 -24.19 18.77 -2.44
CA LEU A 38 -24.17 17.88 -1.29
C LEU A 38 -25.29 18.26 -0.32
N LEU A 39 -26.32 17.42 -0.19
CA LEU A 39 -27.49 17.69 0.63
C LEU A 39 -27.33 17.24 2.09
N SER A 40 -26.69 16.09 2.30
CA SER A 40 -26.49 15.52 3.63
C SER A 40 -25.30 14.58 3.64
N HIS A 41 -24.64 14.46 4.79
CA HIS A 41 -23.61 13.45 5.01
C HIS A 41 -23.46 13.09 6.49
N HIS A 42 -22.78 11.97 6.73
CA HIS A 42 -22.29 11.57 8.04
C HIS A 42 -20.90 10.93 7.89
N GLN A 43 -20.05 11.08 8.91
CA GLN A 43 -18.68 10.58 8.91
C GLN A 43 -18.40 9.89 10.25
N VAL A 44 -17.81 8.70 10.19
CA VAL A 44 -17.36 7.91 11.35
C VAL A 44 -15.88 7.64 11.20
N GLY A 45 -15.09 7.88 12.24
CA GLY A 45 -13.66 7.56 12.26
C GLY A 45 -13.42 6.06 12.32
N ILE A 46 -12.38 5.58 11.64
CA ILE A 46 -11.92 4.18 11.68
C ILE A 46 -10.64 4.09 12.50
N LYS A 47 -10.56 3.09 13.38
CA LYS A 47 -9.34 2.79 14.12
C LYS A 47 -8.38 1.97 13.27
N GLN A 48 -7.13 2.39 13.31
CA GLN A 48 -6.02 1.63 12.74
C GLN A 48 -5.27 0.91 13.85
N SER A 49 -4.99 -0.36 13.62
CA SER A 49 -4.16 -1.19 14.49
C SER A 49 -2.73 -1.22 13.96
N PHE A 50 -1.76 -1.15 14.87
CA PHE A 50 -0.33 -1.19 14.57
C PHE A 50 0.34 -2.31 15.37
N PRO A 51 0.15 -3.59 15.00
CA PRO A 51 0.62 -4.72 15.81
C PRO A 51 2.14 -4.78 15.95
N LYS A 52 2.86 -4.29 14.93
CA LYS A 52 4.33 -4.22 14.85
C LYS A 52 4.74 -2.97 14.08
N GLU A 53 6.00 -2.58 14.20
CA GLU A 53 6.57 -1.48 13.41
C GLU A 53 6.35 -1.73 11.91
N GLY A 54 5.84 -0.71 11.21
CA GLY A 54 5.51 -0.78 9.78
C GLY A 54 4.25 -1.58 9.43
N TRP A 55 3.57 -2.21 10.40
CA TRP A 55 2.35 -2.97 10.16
C TRP A 55 1.14 -2.11 10.45
N VAL A 56 0.16 -2.13 9.53
CA VAL A 56 -1.06 -1.34 9.62
C VAL A 56 -2.25 -2.18 9.19
N GLU A 57 -3.20 -2.32 10.10
CA GLU A 57 -4.38 -3.17 9.96
C GLU A 57 -5.66 -2.42 10.30
N GLU A 58 -6.75 -2.83 9.67
CA GLU A 58 -8.10 -2.36 10.00
C GLU A 58 -9.02 -3.58 10.19
N ASP A 59 -9.94 -3.50 11.16
CA ASP A 59 -10.96 -4.55 11.37
C ASP A 59 -12.03 -4.43 10.27
N PRO A 60 -12.21 -5.45 9.41
CA PRO A 60 -13.24 -5.45 8.36
C PRO A 60 -14.67 -5.26 8.86
N LYS A 61 -14.95 -5.68 10.10
CA LYS A 61 -16.26 -5.50 10.74
C LYS A 61 -16.45 -4.07 11.20
N GLU A 62 -15.41 -3.41 11.71
CA GLU A 62 -15.47 -1.98 12.05
C GLU A 62 -15.69 -1.13 10.79
N ILE A 63 -15.00 -1.47 9.69
CA ILE A 63 -15.25 -0.85 8.38
C ILE A 63 -16.72 -0.99 7.99
N LEU A 64 -17.28 -2.20 8.02
CA LEU A 64 -18.67 -2.44 7.63
C LEU A 64 -19.67 -1.73 8.56
N GLN A 65 -19.46 -1.80 9.87
CA GLN A 65 -20.31 -1.16 10.87
C GLN A 65 -20.35 0.36 10.70
N SER A 66 -19.20 0.97 10.39
CA SER A 66 -19.11 2.41 10.13
C SER A 66 -19.91 2.83 8.88
N VAL A 67 -19.95 1.97 7.83
CA VAL A 67 -20.75 2.21 6.63
C VAL A 67 -22.24 2.21 6.98
N TYR A 68 -22.70 1.20 7.73
CA TYR A 68 -24.10 1.16 8.17
C TYR A 68 -24.49 2.36 9.03
N GLU A 69 -23.64 2.75 9.99
CA GLU A 69 -23.88 3.92 10.82
C GLU A 69 -23.95 5.20 9.97
N CYS A 70 -22.99 5.43 9.08
CA CYS A 70 -22.99 6.58 8.18
C CYS A 70 -24.25 6.63 7.32
N MET A 71 -24.70 5.50 6.77
CA MET A 71 -25.92 5.41 5.96
C MET A 71 -27.16 5.78 6.76
N GLU A 72 -27.40 5.11 7.89
CA GLU A 72 -28.61 5.33 8.70
C GLU A 72 -28.65 6.76 9.26
N ARG A 73 -27.54 7.27 9.80
CA ARG A 73 -27.47 8.65 10.30
C ARG A 73 -27.68 9.70 9.21
N THR A 74 -27.22 9.44 7.99
CA THR A 74 -27.45 10.37 6.88
C THR A 74 -28.91 10.34 6.44
N CYS A 75 -29.54 9.16 6.39
CA CYS A 75 -30.96 9.01 6.09
C CYS A 75 -31.84 9.69 7.16
N GLU A 76 -31.50 9.54 8.45
CA GLU A 76 -32.15 10.26 9.55
C GLU A 76 -32.09 11.78 9.35
N LYS A 77 -30.91 12.32 9.02
CA LYS A 77 -30.71 13.75 8.73
C LYS A 77 -31.53 14.21 7.52
N LEU A 78 -31.62 13.42 6.46
CA LEU A 78 -32.47 13.75 5.30
C LEU A 78 -33.94 13.84 5.69
N GLY A 79 -34.43 12.92 6.52
CA GLY A 79 -35.78 12.98 7.06
C GLY A 79 -36.04 14.25 7.87
N GLN A 80 -35.07 14.71 8.67
CA GLN A 80 -35.16 15.98 9.42
C GLN A 80 -35.20 17.22 8.50
N LEU A 81 -34.59 17.13 7.32
CA LEU A 81 -34.65 18.16 6.28
C LEU A 81 -35.91 18.05 5.40
N ASN A 82 -36.84 17.15 5.72
CA ASN A 82 -38.02 16.82 4.91
C ASN A 82 -37.68 16.35 3.48
N ILE A 83 -36.52 15.72 3.32
CA ILE A 83 -36.10 15.12 2.05
C ILE A 83 -36.47 13.63 2.07
N ASP A 84 -37.30 13.21 1.12
CA ASP A 84 -37.72 11.82 0.97
C ASP A 84 -36.56 10.93 0.48
N ILE A 85 -36.17 9.96 1.31
CA ILE A 85 -35.12 8.98 1.04
C ILE A 85 -35.41 8.10 -0.19
N SER A 86 -36.69 7.96 -0.58
CA SER A 86 -37.09 7.21 -1.77
C SER A 86 -36.58 7.86 -3.06
N ASN A 87 -36.11 9.12 -3.00
CA ASN A 87 -35.47 9.80 -4.12
C ASN A 87 -34.02 9.38 -4.34
N ILE A 88 -33.39 8.64 -3.41
CA ILE A 88 -32.07 8.05 -3.64
C ILE A 88 -32.24 6.90 -4.64
N LYS A 89 -31.78 7.11 -5.88
CA LYS A 89 -31.97 6.16 -6.99
C LYS A 89 -30.80 5.20 -7.18
N ALA A 90 -29.66 5.49 -6.59
CA ALA A 90 -28.46 4.67 -6.69
C ALA A 90 -27.47 4.98 -5.56
N VAL A 91 -26.60 4.00 -5.29
CA VAL A 91 -25.44 4.14 -4.39
C VAL A 91 -24.15 3.84 -5.17
N GLY A 92 -23.18 4.75 -5.07
CA GLY A 92 -21.80 4.53 -5.50
C GLY A 92 -20.91 4.11 -4.34
N VAL A 93 -19.87 3.32 -4.62
CA VAL A 93 -18.84 2.92 -3.66
C VAL A 93 -17.50 3.47 -4.13
N THR A 94 -16.82 4.18 -3.25
CA THR A 94 -15.41 4.52 -3.39
C THR A 94 -14.67 4.18 -2.12
N ASN A 95 -13.41 3.78 -2.28
CA ASN A 95 -12.65 3.15 -1.21
C ASN A 95 -11.16 3.45 -1.32
N GLN A 96 -10.47 3.37 -0.19
CA GLN A 96 -9.02 3.24 -0.18
C GLN A 96 -8.63 2.02 -1.02
N ARG A 97 -7.69 2.24 -1.95
CA ARG A 97 -7.22 1.21 -2.88
C ARG A 97 -6.20 0.31 -2.19
N GLU A 98 -5.89 -0.81 -2.85
CA GLU A 98 -4.92 -1.85 -2.45
C GLU A 98 -5.18 -2.61 -1.14
N THR A 99 -5.79 -1.99 -0.11
CA THR A 99 -6.12 -2.61 1.17
C THR A 99 -6.85 -3.93 0.94
N THR A 100 -6.30 -5.00 1.51
CA THR A 100 -6.59 -6.39 1.12
C THR A 100 -7.35 -7.13 2.21
N LEU A 101 -8.46 -7.76 1.83
CA LEU A 101 -9.30 -8.57 2.69
C LEU A 101 -9.41 -9.99 2.15
N VAL A 102 -9.51 -10.95 3.09
CA VAL A 102 -9.89 -12.33 2.81
C VAL A 102 -10.94 -12.76 3.82
N TRP A 103 -12.04 -13.32 3.32
CA TRP A 103 -13.15 -13.80 4.14
C TRP A 103 -13.62 -15.17 3.67
N ASP A 104 -14.40 -15.83 4.50
CA ASP A 104 -15.01 -17.13 4.18
C ASP A 104 -16.41 -16.93 3.60
N LYS A 105 -16.67 -17.50 2.42
CA LYS A 105 -17.95 -17.37 1.72
C LYS A 105 -19.13 -18.06 2.40
N GLU A 106 -18.87 -19.10 3.20
CA GLU A 106 -19.88 -19.89 3.89
C GLU A 106 -20.27 -19.25 5.23
N THR A 107 -19.27 -18.85 6.03
CA THR A 107 -19.53 -18.22 7.33
C THR A 107 -19.87 -16.73 7.20
N GLY A 108 -19.30 -16.08 6.18
CA GLY A 108 -19.33 -14.64 5.95
C GLY A 108 -18.39 -13.85 6.84
N GLU A 109 -17.51 -14.53 7.57
CA GLU A 109 -16.60 -13.91 8.53
C GLU A 109 -15.25 -13.58 7.88
N PRO A 110 -14.65 -12.41 8.18
CA PRO A 110 -13.26 -12.13 7.83
C PRO A 110 -12.33 -13.15 8.49
N LEU A 111 -11.35 -13.63 7.73
CA LEU A 111 -10.36 -14.62 8.21
C LEU A 111 -9.16 -13.97 8.88
N TYR A 112 -8.96 -12.67 8.64
CA TYR A 112 -7.92 -11.84 9.26
C TYR A 112 -8.34 -10.37 9.17
N ASN A 113 -7.61 -9.49 9.85
CA ASN A 113 -7.75 -8.05 9.64
C ASN A 113 -7.39 -7.66 8.19
N ALA A 114 -7.95 -6.55 7.71
CA ALA A 114 -7.55 -5.99 6.43
C ALA A 114 -6.11 -5.47 6.51
N ILE A 115 -5.24 -5.89 5.59
CA ILE A 115 -3.88 -5.34 5.49
C ILE A 115 -3.93 -4.06 4.68
N VAL A 116 -3.66 -2.92 5.33
CA VAL A 116 -3.81 -1.58 4.75
C VAL A 116 -2.73 -1.31 3.71
N TRP A 117 -3.04 -0.48 2.71
CA TRP A 117 -2.14 -0.15 1.60
C TRP A 117 -0.74 0.32 2.01
N LEU A 118 -0.63 1.08 3.09
CA LEU A 118 0.64 1.63 3.61
C LEU A 118 1.44 0.65 4.50
N ASP A 119 0.95 -0.58 4.68
CA ASP A 119 1.63 -1.64 5.42
C ASP A 119 2.91 -2.11 4.72
N LEU A 120 3.98 -2.29 5.50
CA LEU A 120 5.32 -2.66 5.04
C LEU A 120 5.70 -4.12 5.34
N ARG A 121 4.82 -4.93 5.94
CA ARG A 121 5.14 -6.31 6.34
C ARG A 121 5.55 -7.21 5.18
N THR A 122 5.09 -6.87 3.97
CA THR A 122 5.33 -7.63 2.74
C THR A 122 6.70 -7.32 2.11
N GLN A 123 7.56 -6.52 2.75
CA GLN A 123 8.88 -6.15 2.25
C GLN A 123 9.74 -7.38 1.91
N SER A 124 9.81 -8.38 2.80
CA SER A 124 10.56 -9.61 2.54
C SER A 124 9.96 -10.44 1.39
N THR A 125 8.63 -10.46 1.26
CA THR A 125 7.94 -11.08 0.12
C THR A 125 8.29 -10.38 -1.19
N VAL A 126 8.27 -9.05 -1.20
CA VAL A 126 8.65 -8.22 -2.36
C VAL A 126 10.10 -8.47 -2.75
N GLU A 127 11.04 -8.48 -1.81
CA GLU A 127 12.44 -8.78 -2.08
C GLU A 127 12.64 -10.18 -2.66
N ARG A 128 11.97 -11.19 -2.09
CA ARG A 128 11.98 -12.57 -2.62
C ARG A 128 11.47 -12.63 -4.06
N LEU A 129 10.37 -11.95 -4.35
CA LEU A 129 9.77 -11.91 -5.68
C LEU A 129 10.65 -11.17 -6.68
N ILE A 130 11.21 -10.01 -6.31
CA ILE A 130 12.15 -9.27 -7.16
C ILE A 130 13.38 -10.12 -7.45
N ASN A 131 13.95 -10.78 -6.42
CA ASN A 131 15.13 -11.64 -6.58
C ASN A 131 14.88 -12.86 -7.47
N SER A 132 13.64 -13.32 -7.63
CA SER A 132 13.29 -14.41 -8.55
C SER A 132 13.07 -13.95 -10.00
N THR A 133 12.97 -12.63 -10.25
CA THR A 133 12.84 -12.10 -11.61
C THR A 133 14.17 -12.06 -12.37
N PRO A 134 14.15 -12.19 -13.71
CA PRO A 134 15.33 -11.94 -14.53
C PRO A 134 15.91 -10.54 -14.28
N GLY A 135 17.20 -10.48 -13.94
CA GLY A 135 17.90 -9.23 -13.67
C GLY A 135 17.50 -8.51 -12.38
N LYS A 136 16.77 -9.17 -11.46
CA LYS A 136 16.29 -8.57 -10.20
C LYS A 136 15.49 -7.28 -10.44
N ASN A 137 14.63 -7.32 -11.44
CA ASN A 137 13.95 -6.16 -11.96
C ASN A 137 12.59 -5.94 -11.28
N LYS A 138 12.49 -4.90 -10.44
CA LYS A 138 11.22 -4.48 -9.81
C LYS A 138 10.10 -4.15 -10.81
N ASN A 139 10.43 -3.85 -12.07
CA ASN A 139 9.46 -3.53 -13.12
C ASN A 139 9.09 -4.73 -14.00
N HIS A 140 9.47 -5.97 -13.63
CA HIS A 140 9.26 -7.16 -14.46
C HIS A 140 7.80 -7.33 -14.94
N LEU A 141 6.84 -7.05 -14.06
CA LEU A 141 5.40 -7.20 -14.34
C LEU A 141 4.75 -5.93 -14.91
N LYS A 142 5.48 -4.81 -14.99
CA LYS A 142 4.94 -3.50 -15.35
C LYS A 142 4.26 -3.50 -16.72
N HIS A 143 4.77 -4.28 -17.68
CA HIS A 143 4.20 -4.36 -19.02
C HIS A 143 2.75 -4.91 -19.05
N LYS A 144 2.32 -5.70 -18.06
CA LYS A 144 0.94 -6.22 -17.92
C LYS A 144 0.10 -5.40 -16.96
N THR A 145 0.69 -4.97 -15.85
CA THR A 145 -0.06 -4.36 -14.74
C THR A 145 -0.01 -2.84 -14.73
N GLY A 146 0.99 -2.24 -15.37
CA GLY A 146 1.34 -0.82 -15.20
C GLY A 146 2.09 -0.50 -13.90
N LEU A 147 2.36 -1.51 -13.07
CA LEU A 147 2.83 -1.35 -11.69
C LEU A 147 4.21 -2.01 -11.47
N PRO A 148 5.09 -1.42 -10.62
CA PRO A 148 6.27 -2.10 -10.10
C PRO A 148 5.88 -3.12 -9.02
N ILE A 149 6.76 -4.08 -8.73
CA ILE A 149 6.66 -4.95 -7.56
C ILE A 149 6.99 -4.10 -6.33
N SER A 150 6.01 -3.91 -5.43
CA SER A 150 6.10 -3.06 -4.25
C SER A 150 5.19 -3.58 -3.14
N THR A 151 5.46 -3.21 -1.89
CA THR A 151 4.63 -3.56 -0.73
C THR A 151 3.22 -3.00 -0.83
N TYR A 152 3.04 -1.96 -1.65
CA TYR A 152 1.79 -1.22 -1.80
C TYR A 152 0.62 -2.08 -2.29
N PHE A 153 0.83 -3.00 -3.23
CA PHE A 153 -0.25 -3.65 -3.99
C PHE A 153 -0.79 -4.94 -3.35
N SER A 154 -2.00 -5.33 -3.74
CA SER A 154 -2.77 -6.38 -3.04
C SER A 154 -2.18 -7.79 -3.18
N ALA A 155 -1.59 -8.16 -4.32
CA ALA A 155 -1.09 -9.52 -4.56
C ALA A 155 -0.07 -9.97 -3.50
N VAL A 156 0.85 -9.08 -3.10
CA VAL A 156 1.87 -9.41 -2.10
C VAL A 156 1.29 -9.50 -0.69
N LYS A 157 0.21 -8.78 -0.40
CA LYS A 157 -0.54 -8.85 0.86
C LYS A 157 -1.33 -10.15 0.94
N LEU A 158 -2.03 -10.52 -0.13
CA LEU A 158 -2.73 -11.78 -0.26
C LEU A 158 -1.77 -12.96 -0.12
N ARG A 159 -0.63 -12.92 -0.81
CA ARG A 159 0.40 -13.95 -0.68
C ARG A 159 0.91 -14.08 0.76
N TRP A 160 1.13 -12.95 1.43
CA TRP A 160 1.54 -12.95 2.84
C TRP A 160 0.48 -13.59 3.73
N LEU A 161 -0.81 -13.28 3.54
CA LEU A 161 -1.91 -13.89 4.30
C LEU A 161 -1.93 -15.41 4.11
N MET A 162 -1.82 -15.89 2.87
CA MET A 162 -1.77 -17.32 2.56
C MET A 162 -0.54 -18.02 3.15
N ASP A 163 0.60 -17.31 3.27
CA ASP A 163 1.84 -17.86 3.82
C ASP A 163 1.88 -17.84 5.37
N ASN A 164 1.12 -16.96 6.03
CA ASN A 164 1.31 -16.65 7.46
C ASN A 164 0.04 -16.77 8.32
N VAL A 165 -1.15 -16.89 7.73
CA VAL A 165 -2.42 -17.02 8.46
C VAL A 165 -3.03 -18.38 8.14
N GLU A 166 -3.03 -19.28 9.13
CA GLU A 166 -3.46 -20.67 8.98
C GLU A 166 -4.90 -20.77 8.50
N GLU A 167 -5.79 -19.93 9.05
CA GLU A 167 -7.21 -19.89 8.69
C GLU A 167 -7.42 -19.47 7.22
N VAL A 168 -6.58 -18.57 6.70
CA VAL A 168 -6.61 -18.18 5.29
C VAL A 168 -6.11 -19.32 4.41
N ALA A 169 -4.99 -19.96 4.78
CA ALA A 169 -4.45 -21.09 4.03
C ALA A 169 -5.46 -22.24 3.96
N GLU A 170 -6.10 -22.59 5.08
CA GLU A 170 -7.14 -23.63 5.14
C GLU A 170 -8.36 -23.26 4.28
N ALA A 171 -8.84 -22.03 4.36
CA ALA A 171 -9.99 -21.58 3.58
C ALA A 171 -9.71 -21.60 2.06
N VAL A 172 -8.47 -21.30 1.64
CA VAL A 172 -8.05 -21.42 0.25
C VAL A 172 -8.04 -22.90 -0.17
N LEU A 173 -7.39 -23.77 0.62
CA LEU A 173 -7.31 -25.21 0.32
C LEU A 173 -8.67 -25.90 0.26
N THR A 174 -9.63 -25.42 1.04
CA THR A 174 -11.00 -25.94 1.10
C THR A 174 -11.98 -25.18 0.19
N HIS A 175 -11.48 -24.29 -0.68
CA HIS A 175 -12.26 -23.48 -1.62
C HIS A 175 -13.36 -22.62 -0.98
N ARG A 176 -13.21 -22.24 0.30
CA ARG A 176 -14.12 -21.35 1.02
C ARG A 176 -13.70 -19.88 0.97
N ALA A 177 -12.42 -19.62 0.72
CA ALA A 177 -11.88 -18.26 0.71
C ALA A 177 -12.45 -17.39 -0.43
N MET A 178 -12.68 -16.13 -0.12
CA MET A 178 -12.91 -15.05 -1.06
C MET A 178 -11.92 -13.94 -0.78
N PHE A 179 -11.34 -13.38 -1.85
CA PHE A 179 -10.46 -12.23 -1.79
C PHE A 179 -11.17 -10.99 -2.32
N GLY A 180 -10.77 -9.82 -1.83
CA GLY A 180 -11.19 -8.56 -2.40
C GLY A 180 -10.41 -7.38 -1.84
N THR A 181 -10.37 -6.30 -2.61
CA THR A 181 -10.17 -4.96 -2.08
C THR A 181 -11.43 -4.50 -1.34
N VAL A 182 -11.36 -3.34 -0.67
CA VAL A 182 -12.45 -2.86 0.20
C VAL A 182 -13.79 -2.72 -0.53
N ASP A 183 -13.80 -2.25 -1.78
CA ASP A 183 -15.02 -2.21 -2.60
C ASP A 183 -15.71 -3.57 -2.70
N SER A 184 -14.92 -4.63 -2.95
CA SER A 184 -15.47 -5.97 -3.12
C SER A 184 -16.08 -6.51 -1.84
N TRP A 185 -15.42 -6.28 -0.70
CA TRP A 185 -15.95 -6.58 0.62
C TRP A 185 -17.27 -5.85 0.89
N LEU A 186 -17.31 -4.54 0.65
CA LEU A 186 -18.50 -3.73 0.89
C LEU A 186 -19.66 -4.15 -0.02
N ILE A 187 -19.43 -4.32 -1.32
CA ILE A 187 -20.47 -4.73 -2.27
C ILE A 187 -21.00 -6.12 -1.87
N TRP A 188 -20.11 -7.06 -1.55
CA TRP A 188 -20.51 -8.41 -1.13
C TRP A 188 -21.38 -8.38 0.13
N CYS A 189 -20.98 -7.64 1.16
CA CYS A 189 -21.75 -7.51 2.41
C CYS A 189 -23.11 -6.84 2.17
N LEU A 190 -23.12 -5.69 1.48
CA LEU A 190 -24.31 -4.85 1.31
C LEU A 190 -25.37 -5.49 0.40
N THR A 191 -24.97 -6.41 -0.48
CA THR A 191 -25.87 -7.15 -1.36
C THR A 191 -26.35 -8.48 -0.79
N GLY A 192 -25.94 -8.86 0.43
CA GLY A 192 -26.49 -10.01 1.15
C GLY A 192 -25.45 -10.94 1.80
N GLY A 193 -24.16 -10.71 1.59
CA GLY A 193 -23.08 -11.51 2.18
C GLY A 193 -23.22 -13.00 1.87
N LYS A 194 -23.16 -13.86 2.89
CA LYS A 194 -23.34 -15.32 2.70
C LYS A 194 -24.73 -15.71 2.17
N SER A 195 -25.70 -14.80 2.25
CA SER A 195 -27.08 -14.99 1.79
C SER A 195 -27.30 -14.49 0.35
N GLY A 196 -26.28 -14.59 -0.51
CA GLY A 196 -26.37 -14.20 -1.93
C GLY A 196 -25.66 -12.90 -2.31
N GLY A 197 -24.69 -12.47 -1.50
CA GLY A 197 -23.84 -11.32 -1.77
C GLY A 197 -23.07 -11.47 -3.09
N VAL A 198 -23.01 -10.37 -3.83
CA VAL A 198 -22.38 -10.30 -5.15
C VAL A 198 -20.88 -10.05 -4.99
N HIS A 199 -20.06 -10.98 -5.48
CA HIS A 199 -18.60 -10.89 -5.41
C HIS A 199 -18.02 -10.23 -6.66
N VAL A 200 -17.87 -8.91 -6.61
CA VAL A 200 -17.37 -8.11 -7.73
C VAL A 200 -16.34 -7.08 -7.29
N THR A 201 -15.58 -6.55 -8.25
CA THR A 201 -14.73 -5.37 -8.11
C THR A 201 -14.78 -4.58 -9.42
N ASP A 202 -14.46 -3.28 -9.40
CA ASP A 202 -14.35 -2.51 -10.63
C ASP A 202 -12.95 -2.57 -11.25
N VAL A 203 -12.83 -2.18 -12.52
CA VAL A 203 -11.54 -2.16 -13.24
C VAL A 203 -10.49 -1.26 -12.57
N THR A 204 -10.90 -0.18 -11.87
CA THR A 204 -9.94 0.71 -11.22
C THR A 204 -9.33 0.07 -10.00
N ASN A 205 -10.12 -0.55 -9.11
CA ASN A 205 -9.61 -1.33 -7.97
C ASN A 205 -8.84 -2.58 -8.42
N ALA A 206 -9.35 -3.33 -9.42
CA ALA A 206 -8.66 -4.50 -9.97
C ALA A 206 -7.26 -4.16 -10.48
N SER A 207 -7.10 -3.00 -11.15
CA SER A 207 -5.79 -2.53 -11.66
C SER A 207 -4.73 -2.32 -10.58
N ARG A 208 -5.14 -2.26 -9.31
CA ARG A 208 -4.25 -2.03 -8.14
C ARG A 208 -3.77 -3.30 -7.46
N THR A 209 -4.22 -4.45 -7.94
CA THR A 209 -3.93 -5.74 -7.29
C THR A 209 -2.59 -6.35 -7.70
N MET A 210 -2.05 -5.99 -8.87
CA MET A 210 -1.01 -6.74 -9.60
C MET A 210 -1.43 -8.13 -10.13
N LEU A 211 -2.71 -8.51 -10.03
CA LEU A 211 -3.25 -9.75 -10.61
C LEU A 211 -4.02 -9.49 -11.91
N PHE A 212 -4.31 -8.21 -12.19
CA PHE A 212 -5.10 -7.74 -13.32
C PHE A 212 -4.22 -7.26 -14.46
N ASN A 213 -4.56 -7.65 -15.69
CA ASN A 213 -3.90 -7.15 -16.88
C ASN A 213 -4.67 -5.96 -17.45
N ILE A 214 -4.01 -4.80 -17.45
CA ILE A 214 -4.65 -3.53 -17.81
C ILE A 214 -4.99 -3.44 -19.30
N HIS A 215 -4.44 -4.31 -20.15
CA HIS A 215 -4.72 -4.32 -21.59
C HIS A 215 -5.91 -5.20 -21.94
N THR A 216 -6.02 -6.37 -21.30
CA THR A 216 -7.15 -7.30 -21.51
C THR A 216 -8.36 -6.95 -20.66
N LEU A 217 -8.15 -6.14 -19.60
CA LEU A 217 -9.15 -5.77 -18.61
C LEU A 217 -9.75 -6.97 -17.86
N ASP A 218 -8.91 -7.96 -17.56
CA ASP A 218 -9.30 -9.16 -16.83
C ASP A 218 -8.16 -9.68 -15.95
N TRP A 219 -8.46 -10.63 -15.07
CA TRP A 219 -7.46 -11.38 -14.30
C TRP A 219 -6.52 -12.14 -15.24
N ASP A 220 -5.22 -12.06 -14.98
CA ASP A 220 -4.20 -12.69 -15.82
C ASP A 220 -3.65 -13.95 -15.15
N SER A 221 -3.77 -15.09 -15.83
CA SER A 221 -3.35 -16.38 -15.29
C SER A 221 -1.85 -16.48 -15.05
N GLU A 222 -1.02 -15.76 -15.82
CA GLU A 222 0.42 -15.72 -15.60
C GLU A 222 0.76 -14.90 -14.35
N LEU A 223 0.06 -13.78 -14.12
CA LEU A 223 0.20 -13.00 -12.89
C LEU A 223 -0.25 -13.81 -11.68
N CYS A 224 -1.42 -14.44 -11.74
CA CYS A 224 -1.92 -15.28 -10.65
C CYS A 224 -0.95 -16.42 -10.33
N LYS A 225 -0.42 -17.10 -11.36
CA LYS A 225 0.63 -18.13 -11.18
C LYS A 225 1.92 -17.58 -10.58
N TYR A 226 2.34 -16.37 -10.98
CA TYR A 226 3.55 -15.74 -10.45
C TYR A 226 3.46 -15.48 -8.94
N PHE A 227 2.28 -15.06 -8.45
CA PHE A 227 2.02 -14.85 -7.03
C PHE A 227 1.48 -16.10 -6.32
N ASP A 228 1.32 -17.23 -7.03
CA ASP A 228 0.69 -18.44 -6.51
C ASP A 228 -0.71 -18.18 -5.92
N VAL A 229 -1.50 -17.35 -6.59
CA VAL A 229 -2.86 -16.99 -6.20
C VAL A 229 -3.86 -17.80 -7.02
N PRO A 230 -4.78 -18.56 -6.38
CA PRO A 230 -5.86 -19.24 -7.09
C PRO A 230 -6.81 -18.21 -7.73
N MET A 231 -7.21 -18.42 -8.98
CA MET A 231 -8.12 -17.47 -9.65
C MET A 231 -9.55 -17.57 -9.10
N GLU A 232 -9.94 -18.71 -8.54
CA GLU A 232 -11.28 -18.97 -8.02
C GLU A 232 -11.67 -18.13 -6.79
N ILE A 233 -10.69 -17.55 -6.09
CA ILE A 233 -10.97 -16.66 -4.95
C ILE A 233 -11.15 -15.21 -5.38
N LEU A 234 -10.92 -14.87 -6.65
CA LEU A 234 -10.95 -13.49 -7.15
C LEU A 234 -12.37 -13.04 -7.51
N PRO A 235 -12.74 -11.77 -7.25
CA PRO A 235 -14.06 -11.24 -7.60
C PRO A 235 -14.22 -11.13 -9.12
N GLN A 236 -15.47 -11.15 -9.61
CA GLN A 236 -15.73 -10.81 -11.00
C GLN A 236 -15.42 -9.32 -11.26
N VAL A 237 -14.60 -9.03 -12.27
CA VAL A 237 -14.31 -7.63 -12.63
C VAL A 237 -15.46 -7.05 -13.46
N LYS A 238 -15.93 -5.87 -13.08
CA LYS A 238 -17.00 -5.10 -13.73
C LYS A 238 -16.51 -3.73 -14.17
N SER A 239 -17.30 -3.05 -15.02
CA SER A 239 -17.07 -1.63 -15.30
C SER A 239 -17.31 -0.79 -14.05
N SER A 240 -16.84 0.45 -14.03
CA SER A 240 -17.00 1.37 -12.90
C SER A 240 -18.42 1.94 -12.76
N SER A 241 -19.29 1.71 -13.75
CA SER A 241 -20.67 2.21 -13.82
C SER A 241 -21.59 1.15 -14.45
N GLU A 242 -22.10 0.24 -13.61
CA GLU A 242 -22.99 -0.86 -13.96
C GLU A 242 -23.77 -1.27 -12.71
N ILE A 243 -25.03 -1.71 -12.83
CA ILE A 243 -25.78 -2.24 -11.68
C ILE A 243 -25.16 -3.58 -11.25
N TYR A 244 -24.49 -3.59 -10.11
CA TYR A 244 -23.84 -4.79 -9.57
C TYR A 244 -24.82 -5.67 -8.78
N GLY A 245 -25.72 -5.02 -8.04
CA GLY A 245 -26.71 -5.64 -7.17
C GLY A 245 -27.51 -4.58 -6.43
N SER A 246 -28.45 -5.01 -5.59
CA SER A 246 -29.26 -4.10 -4.77
C SER A 246 -28.92 -4.25 -3.30
N MET A 247 -29.03 -3.14 -2.56
CA MET A 247 -28.89 -3.14 -1.11
C MET A 247 -29.90 -4.13 -0.49
N ASN A 248 -29.43 -5.03 0.36
CA ASN A 248 -30.26 -6.12 0.90
C ASN A 248 -31.11 -5.69 2.11
N SER A 249 -30.71 -4.65 2.85
CA SER A 249 -31.38 -4.25 4.09
C SER A 249 -31.18 -2.77 4.43
N GLY A 250 -31.81 -2.32 5.53
CA GLY A 250 -31.70 -0.94 6.04
C GLY A 250 -32.61 0.04 5.31
N SER A 251 -32.42 1.33 5.60
CA SER A 251 -33.23 2.42 5.03
C SER A 251 -33.19 2.51 3.48
N LEU A 252 -32.20 1.86 2.85
CA LEU A 252 -31.99 1.86 1.40
C LEU A 252 -32.21 0.50 0.74
N ALA A 253 -32.90 -0.44 1.41
CA ALA A 253 -33.20 -1.75 0.84
C ALA A 253 -33.83 -1.64 -0.56
N GLY A 254 -33.29 -2.40 -1.53
CA GLY A 254 -33.71 -2.40 -2.94
C GLY A 254 -33.02 -1.35 -3.82
N VAL A 255 -32.39 -0.31 -3.26
CA VAL A 255 -31.64 0.69 -4.04
C VAL A 255 -30.43 0.01 -4.70
N PRO A 256 -30.16 0.24 -6.00
CA PRO A 256 -29.05 -0.40 -6.69
C PRO A 256 -27.70 0.19 -6.26
N ILE A 257 -26.72 -0.69 -6.04
CA ILE A 257 -25.30 -0.33 -6.03
C ILE A 257 -24.83 -0.39 -7.48
N SER A 258 -24.43 0.77 -8.02
CA SER A 258 -24.25 0.90 -9.48
C SER A 258 -23.04 1.72 -9.91
N GLY A 259 -22.25 2.22 -8.96
CA GLY A 259 -20.98 2.89 -9.23
C GLY A 259 -19.91 2.33 -8.31
N CYS A 260 -18.72 2.07 -8.85
CA CYS A 260 -17.58 1.61 -8.06
C CYS A 260 -16.28 2.13 -8.68
N LEU A 261 -15.50 2.87 -7.90
CA LEU A 261 -14.24 3.47 -8.32
C LEU A 261 -13.30 3.52 -7.12
N GLY A 262 -12.03 3.18 -7.28
CA GLY A 262 -11.01 3.45 -6.26
C GLY A 262 -10.91 4.96 -6.00
N ASP A 263 -10.64 5.36 -4.75
CA ASP A 263 -10.68 6.76 -4.28
C ASP A 263 -10.07 7.79 -5.23
N GLN A 264 -8.86 7.55 -5.70
CA GLN A 264 -8.17 8.52 -6.55
C GLN A 264 -8.77 8.58 -7.95
N SER A 265 -9.29 7.46 -8.46
CA SER A 265 -10.04 7.39 -9.73
C SER A 265 -11.41 8.04 -9.60
N ALA A 266 -12.08 7.88 -8.46
CA ALA A 266 -13.32 8.57 -8.14
C ALA A 266 -13.11 10.09 -8.08
N ALA A 267 -12.06 10.57 -7.43
CA ALA A 267 -11.72 11.99 -7.43
C ALA A 267 -11.45 12.54 -8.84
N LEU A 268 -10.83 11.76 -9.73
CA LEU A 268 -10.64 12.14 -11.14
C LEU A 268 -11.98 12.32 -11.89
N VAL A 269 -12.92 11.41 -11.67
CA VAL A 269 -14.29 11.52 -12.20
C VAL A 269 -15.04 12.70 -11.60
N GLY A 270 -14.98 12.89 -10.27
CA GLY A 270 -15.65 13.99 -9.58
C GLY A 270 -15.12 15.38 -9.93
N GLN A 271 -13.84 15.46 -10.35
CA GLN A 271 -13.22 16.67 -10.92
C GLN A 271 -13.54 16.87 -12.41
N MET A 272 -14.39 16.02 -12.99
CA MET A 272 -14.78 16.04 -14.40
C MET A 272 -13.59 15.95 -15.37
N CYS A 273 -12.53 15.24 -14.98
CA CYS A 273 -11.35 15.02 -15.81
C CYS A 273 -11.60 13.93 -16.86
N PHE A 274 -12.60 14.15 -17.73
CA PHE A 274 -13.03 13.19 -18.76
C PHE A 274 -12.27 13.32 -20.08
N GLN A 275 -11.62 14.46 -20.31
CA GLN A 275 -10.87 14.73 -21.53
C GLN A 275 -9.41 14.32 -21.36
N ASP A 276 -8.83 13.87 -22.47
CA ASP A 276 -7.43 13.46 -22.54
C ASP A 276 -6.49 14.58 -22.09
N GLY A 277 -5.53 14.23 -21.23
CA GLY A 277 -4.56 15.15 -20.66
C GLY A 277 -5.02 15.94 -19.43
N GLN A 278 -6.31 15.93 -19.05
CA GLN A 278 -6.79 16.56 -17.80
C GLN A 278 -6.24 15.83 -16.57
N ALA A 279 -5.99 16.55 -15.47
CA ALA A 279 -5.36 15.98 -14.30
C ALA A 279 -5.83 16.62 -13.00
N LYS A 280 -5.92 15.79 -11.95
CA LYS A 280 -6.23 16.25 -10.60
C LYS A 280 -5.14 15.87 -9.62
N ASN A 281 -4.96 16.68 -8.58
CA ASN A 281 -4.14 16.36 -7.41
C ASN A 281 -4.98 16.41 -6.12
N THR A 282 -5.00 15.31 -5.39
CA THR A 282 -5.67 15.22 -4.08
C THR A 282 -4.66 15.49 -2.98
N TYR A 283 -4.88 16.51 -2.15
CA TYR A 283 -4.02 16.86 -1.01
C TYR A 283 -4.61 16.35 0.31
N GLY A 284 -4.16 15.16 0.73
CA GLY A 284 -4.49 14.55 2.01
C GLY A 284 -3.26 14.38 2.89
N THR A 285 -3.17 13.25 3.59
CA THR A 285 -1.95 12.86 4.32
C THR A 285 -0.73 12.81 3.40
N GLY A 286 -0.91 12.23 2.21
CA GLY A 286 -0.03 12.35 1.05
C GLY A 286 -0.72 13.12 -0.10
N CYS A 287 -0.04 13.24 -1.24
CA CYS A 287 -0.63 13.74 -2.48
C CYS A 287 -0.73 12.63 -3.53
N PHE A 288 -1.80 12.65 -4.32
CA PHE A 288 -1.99 11.73 -5.43
C PHE A 288 -2.42 12.53 -6.66
N LEU A 289 -1.48 12.64 -7.60
CA LEU A 289 -1.68 13.28 -8.90
C LEU A 289 -2.06 12.20 -9.90
N LEU A 290 -3.21 12.35 -10.55
CA LEU A 290 -3.67 11.48 -11.63
C LEU A 290 -3.92 12.32 -12.87
N ARG A 291 -3.42 11.85 -14.01
CA ARG A 291 -3.64 12.45 -15.33
C ARG A 291 -4.37 11.45 -16.23
N ASN A 292 -5.52 11.84 -16.76
CA ASN A 292 -6.23 11.08 -17.78
C ASN A 292 -5.39 11.02 -19.06
N THR A 293 -5.23 9.81 -19.60
CA THR A 293 -4.44 9.52 -20.82
C THR A 293 -5.29 8.93 -21.95
N GLY A 294 -6.61 9.11 -21.84
CA GLY A 294 -7.57 8.62 -22.81
C GLY A 294 -7.65 7.09 -22.82
N ILE A 295 -7.93 6.53 -24.00
CA ILE A 295 -8.20 5.10 -24.19
C ILE A 295 -6.93 4.26 -24.44
N LYS A 296 -5.74 4.89 -24.38
CA LYS A 296 -4.46 4.21 -24.60
C LYS A 296 -3.62 4.29 -23.33
N PRO A 297 -3.13 3.16 -22.80
CA PRO A 297 -2.25 3.21 -21.63
C PRO A 297 -0.92 3.87 -22.02
N VAL A 298 -0.50 4.85 -21.22
CA VAL A 298 0.84 5.45 -21.32
C VAL A 298 1.73 4.76 -20.29
N MET A 299 2.73 4.02 -20.76
CA MET A 299 3.70 3.34 -19.91
C MET A 299 4.78 4.33 -19.48
N SER A 300 4.96 4.48 -18.16
CA SER A 300 5.94 5.43 -17.63
C SER A 300 7.37 4.88 -17.63
N ASP A 301 8.33 5.71 -18.05
CA ASP A 301 9.77 5.48 -17.85
C ASP A 301 10.35 6.30 -16.68
N HIS A 302 9.55 7.21 -16.11
CA HIS A 302 9.95 8.15 -15.05
C HIS A 302 9.41 7.79 -13.67
N GLY A 303 9.17 6.50 -13.43
CA GLY A 303 8.79 5.98 -12.11
C GLY A 303 7.33 6.20 -11.71
N LEU A 304 6.46 6.61 -12.64
CA LEU A 304 5.02 6.70 -12.42
C LEU A 304 4.34 5.34 -12.62
N LEU A 305 3.11 5.26 -12.12
CA LEU A 305 2.21 4.13 -12.31
C LEU A 305 1.34 4.37 -13.54
N THR A 306 1.12 3.32 -14.32
CA THR A 306 0.07 3.28 -15.35
C THR A 306 -1.11 2.53 -14.75
N THR A 307 -2.31 3.11 -14.79
CA THR A 307 -3.48 2.56 -14.10
C THR A 307 -4.76 2.79 -14.89
N LEU A 308 -5.86 2.17 -14.48
CA LEU A 308 -7.19 2.49 -15.00
C LEU A 308 -7.74 3.76 -14.33
N ALA A 309 -8.16 4.72 -15.14
CA ALA A 309 -8.86 5.92 -14.69
C ALA A 309 -10.31 5.60 -14.37
N TYR A 310 -11.03 4.98 -15.30
CA TYR A 310 -12.43 4.55 -15.16
C TYR A 310 -12.87 3.73 -16.38
N LYS A 311 -13.97 2.99 -16.24
CA LYS A 311 -14.75 2.46 -17.37
C LYS A 311 -16.24 2.70 -17.11
N LEU A 312 -16.81 3.72 -17.73
CA LEU A 312 -18.18 4.18 -17.45
C LEU A 312 -19.22 3.42 -18.29
N GLY A 313 -19.40 2.13 -18.00
CA GLY A 313 -20.31 1.23 -18.70
C GLY A 313 -19.63 -0.01 -19.24
N LYS A 314 -20.38 -1.12 -19.32
CA LYS A 314 -19.87 -2.43 -19.78
C LYS A 314 -19.25 -2.36 -21.18
N ASP A 315 -19.94 -1.69 -22.10
CA ASP A 315 -19.54 -1.58 -23.51
C ASP A 315 -18.78 -0.28 -23.83
N SER A 316 -18.56 0.56 -22.81
CA SER A 316 -17.77 1.80 -22.93
C SER A 316 -16.27 1.49 -22.94
N PRO A 317 -15.45 2.28 -23.65
CA PRO A 317 -14.00 2.12 -23.61
C PRO A 317 -13.45 2.46 -22.21
N ALA A 318 -12.48 1.66 -21.77
CA ALA A 318 -11.71 1.98 -20.58
C ALA A 318 -10.81 3.19 -20.85
N HIS A 319 -10.72 4.08 -19.86
CA HIS A 319 -9.78 5.18 -19.85
C HIS A 319 -8.66 4.89 -18.86
N TYR A 320 -7.45 5.34 -19.19
CA TYR A 320 -6.25 5.11 -18.42
C TYR A 320 -5.75 6.39 -17.76
N ALA A 321 -4.93 6.24 -16.73
CA ALA A 321 -4.23 7.34 -16.11
C ALA A 321 -2.75 7.04 -15.88
N LEU A 322 -1.96 8.10 -15.91
CA LEU A 322 -0.69 8.14 -15.19
C LEU A 322 -0.96 8.60 -13.76
N GLU A 323 -0.34 7.92 -12.80
CA GLU A 323 -0.45 8.25 -11.38
C GLU A 323 0.93 8.41 -10.76
N GLY A 324 1.09 9.46 -9.97
CA GLY A 324 2.22 9.62 -9.07
C GLY A 324 1.77 10.03 -7.69
N SER A 325 2.53 9.60 -6.68
CA SER A 325 2.20 9.80 -5.28
C SER A 325 3.34 10.46 -4.52
N VAL A 326 2.96 11.37 -3.61
CA VAL A 326 3.82 11.94 -2.58
C VAL A 326 3.36 11.35 -1.26
N ALA A 327 4.21 10.61 -0.55
CA ALA A 327 3.80 10.01 0.72
C ALA A 327 3.53 11.06 1.81
N ILE A 328 4.35 12.12 1.87
CA ILE A 328 4.30 13.13 2.93
C ILE A 328 3.84 14.48 2.36
N ALA A 329 2.56 14.77 2.50
CA ALA A 329 1.96 16.08 2.23
C ALA A 329 1.36 16.66 3.52
N GLY A 330 0.08 16.44 3.83
CA GLY A 330 -0.54 16.90 5.07
C GLY A 330 0.09 16.30 6.33
N ALA A 331 0.78 15.16 6.20
CA ALA A 331 1.62 14.61 7.26
C ALA A 331 2.73 15.58 7.72
N VAL A 332 3.28 16.43 6.83
CA VAL A 332 4.30 17.42 7.23
C VAL A 332 3.72 18.46 8.18
N VAL A 333 2.49 18.91 7.92
CA VAL A 333 1.79 19.88 8.77
C VAL A 333 1.48 19.27 10.13
N ARG A 334 1.01 18.01 10.15
CA ARG A 334 0.79 17.27 11.40
C ARG A 334 2.09 17.10 12.18
N TRP A 335 3.17 16.72 11.53
CA TRP A 335 4.48 16.56 12.16
C TRP A 335 5.02 17.87 12.76
N LEU A 336 4.88 19.00 12.05
CA LEU A 336 5.24 20.32 12.60
C LEU A 336 4.46 20.67 13.87
N LYS A 337 3.22 20.20 13.98
CA LYS A 337 2.34 20.42 15.12
C LYS A 337 2.65 19.45 16.27
N ASP A 338 2.56 18.16 16.00
CA ASP A 338 2.62 17.09 17.00
C ASP A 338 4.05 16.81 17.50
N ASN A 339 5.07 17.00 16.65
CA ASN A 339 6.46 16.63 16.98
C ASN A 339 7.37 17.85 17.24
N LEU A 340 7.27 18.92 16.45
CA LEU A 340 8.11 20.12 16.62
C LEU A 340 7.45 21.25 17.42
N GLY A 341 6.12 21.23 17.60
CA GLY A 341 5.38 22.29 18.29
C GLY A 341 5.49 23.66 17.63
N ILE A 342 5.82 23.73 16.34
CA ILE A 342 5.95 24.99 15.58
C ILE A 342 4.59 25.68 15.42
N ILE A 343 3.54 24.87 15.25
CA ILE A 343 2.13 25.26 15.19
C ILE A 343 1.34 24.47 16.23
N GLN A 344 0.22 25.01 16.68
CA GLN A 344 -0.72 24.38 17.61
C GLN A 344 -1.92 23.75 16.90
N SER A 345 -2.22 24.21 15.69
CA SER A 345 -3.28 23.65 14.85
C SER A 345 -2.89 23.70 13.38
N SER A 346 -3.49 22.83 12.56
CA SER A 346 -3.24 22.83 11.10
C SER A 346 -3.64 24.15 10.43
N ALA A 347 -4.60 24.89 10.99
CA ALA A 347 -5.03 26.19 10.46
C ALA A 347 -4.00 27.31 10.73
N GLU A 348 -3.18 27.18 11.77
CA GLU A 348 -2.17 28.20 12.11
C GLU A 348 -1.06 28.30 11.07
N ILE A 349 -0.75 27.20 10.36
CA ILE A 349 0.35 27.18 9.40
C ILE A 349 0.17 28.22 8.28
N GLU A 350 -1.06 28.46 7.83
CA GLU A 350 -1.36 29.43 6.78
C GLU A 350 -1.02 30.84 7.22
N LYS A 351 -1.47 31.22 8.43
CA LYS A 351 -1.17 32.53 9.02
C LYS A 351 0.33 32.69 9.23
N LEU A 352 0.97 31.69 9.85
CA LEU A 352 2.36 31.74 10.22
C LEU A 352 3.29 31.83 8.99
N ALA A 353 2.98 31.09 7.93
CA ALA A 353 3.69 31.18 6.65
C ALA A 353 3.39 32.51 5.92
N GLY A 354 2.14 32.98 5.98
CA GLY A 354 1.72 34.24 5.38
C GLY A 354 2.46 35.47 5.92
N ASP A 355 2.86 35.44 7.20
CA ASP A 355 3.58 36.56 7.85
C ASP A 355 4.98 36.83 7.23
N VAL A 356 5.62 35.84 6.61
CA VAL A 356 6.98 35.98 6.02
C VAL A 356 6.99 36.06 4.50
N GLY A 357 5.95 35.57 3.82
CA GLY A 357 5.78 35.63 2.35
C GLY A 357 6.81 34.84 1.51
N SER A 358 7.88 34.32 2.12
CA SER A 358 8.91 33.50 1.48
C SER A 358 9.60 32.60 2.51
N SER A 359 10.20 31.51 2.04
CA SER A 359 11.10 30.67 2.84
C SER A 359 12.49 31.30 3.04
N TYR A 360 12.81 32.38 2.33
CA TYR A 360 14.13 33.05 2.33
C TYR A 360 15.32 32.08 2.13
N GLY A 361 15.12 31.08 1.27
CA GLY A 361 16.14 30.08 0.95
C GLY A 361 16.20 28.89 1.89
N CYS A 362 15.28 28.79 2.86
CA CYS A 362 15.07 27.59 3.65
C CYS A 362 14.31 26.54 2.83
N TYR A 363 14.81 25.31 2.77
CA TYR A 363 14.14 24.18 2.11
C TYR A 363 13.93 23.06 3.11
N PHE A 364 12.74 22.47 3.08
CA PHE A 364 12.39 21.33 3.92
C PHE A 364 12.00 20.15 3.05
N VAL A 365 12.86 19.13 2.92
CA VAL A 365 12.52 17.87 2.25
C VAL A 365 11.87 16.93 3.27
N PRO A 366 10.57 16.61 3.18
CA PRO A 366 9.87 15.86 4.22
C PRO A 366 9.89 14.35 3.95
N ALA A 367 11.06 13.78 3.66
CA ALA A 367 11.24 12.36 3.33
C ALA A 367 11.25 11.44 4.57
N PHE A 368 10.23 11.51 5.43
CA PHE A 368 10.20 10.77 6.71
C PHE A 368 10.24 9.25 6.55
N SER A 369 9.71 8.74 5.44
CA SER A 369 9.68 7.32 5.09
C SER A 369 10.36 7.05 3.75
N GLY A 370 11.33 7.88 3.36
CA GLY A 370 11.92 7.88 2.02
C GLY A 370 11.17 8.76 1.02
N LEU A 371 11.70 8.84 -0.20
CA LEU A 371 11.08 9.54 -1.32
C LEU A 371 10.38 8.55 -2.27
N TYR A 372 9.17 8.87 -2.69
CA TYR A 372 8.36 8.08 -3.62
C TYR A 372 8.62 8.53 -5.05
N ALA A 373 7.64 8.40 -5.96
CA ALA A 373 7.77 8.88 -7.32
C ALA A 373 8.15 10.39 -7.33
N PRO A 374 9.05 10.82 -8.24
CA PRO A 374 9.72 10.01 -9.26
C PRO A 374 10.99 9.27 -8.78
N TYR A 375 11.49 9.55 -7.57
CA TYR A 375 12.81 9.11 -7.12
C TYR A 375 12.90 7.65 -6.64
N TRP A 376 11.88 7.16 -5.94
CA TRP A 376 11.86 5.82 -5.30
C TRP A 376 13.12 5.54 -4.47
N GLU A 377 13.47 6.46 -3.58
CA GLU A 377 14.67 6.43 -2.75
C GLU A 377 14.31 6.14 -1.28
N PRO A 378 14.28 4.87 -0.85
CA PRO A 378 13.91 4.50 0.52
C PRO A 378 14.95 4.95 1.56
N SER A 379 16.20 5.19 1.16
CA SER A 379 17.25 5.69 2.05
C SER A 379 17.12 7.16 2.40
N ALA A 380 16.28 7.91 1.66
CA ALA A 380 16.13 9.33 1.89
C ALA A 380 15.53 9.61 3.28
N ARG A 381 15.98 10.69 3.91
CA ARG A 381 15.43 11.15 5.20
C ARG A 381 15.07 12.63 5.18
N GLY A 382 14.19 13.01 6.10
CA GLY A 382 13.74 14.38 6.24
C GLY A 382 14.90 15.33 6.57
N ILE A 383 15.06 16.41 5.79
CA ILE A 383 16.11 17.41 6.04
C ILE A 383 15.57 18.83 5.94
N ILE A 384 16.12 19.72 6.76
CA ILE A 384 15.90 21.17 6.67
C ILE A 384 17.26 21.81 6.39
N CYS A 385 17.38 22.57 5.31
CA CYS A 385 18.63 23.20 4.90
C CYS A 385 18.44 24.65 4.44
N GLY A 386 19.56 25.38 4.32
CA GLY A 386 19.53 26.80 3.95
C GLY A 386 19.18 27.75 5.11
N LEU A 387 19.35 27.29 6.35
CA LEU A 387 19.11 28.09 7.55
C LEU A 387 20.17 29.20 7.70
N THR A 388 19.72 30.40 8.06
CA THR A 388 20.57 31.54 8.45
C THR A 388 20.15 32.07 9.82
N GLN A 389 20.87 33.04 10.39
CA GLN A 389 20.48 33.68 11.65
C GLN A 389 19.13 34.40 11.59
N PHE A 390 18.63 34.71 10.37
CA PHE A 390 17.31 35.32 10.16
C PHE A 390 16.17 34.29 10.16
N THR A 391 16.48 33.01 9.97
CA THR A 391 15.47 31.97 9.83
C THR A 391 14.74 31.74 11.17
N ASN A 392 13.42 31.59 11.10
CA ASN A 392 12.55 31.41 12.27
C ASN A 392 11.43 30.41 11.93
N ARG A 393 10.56 30.13 12.91
CA ARG A 393 9.48 29.14 12.76
C ARG A 393 8.51 29.42 11.60
N SER A 394 8.30 30.69 11.23
CA SER A 394 7.45 31.08 10.10
C SER A 394 8.04 30.68 8.75
N HIS A 395 9.35 30.83 8.61
CA HIS A 395 10.07 30.36 7.42
C HIS A 395 10.00 28.84 7.27
N LEU A 396 10.04 28.09 8.39
CA LEU A 396 9.90 26.64 8.38
C LEU A 396 8.48 26.21 7.98
N ALA A 397 7.46 26.89 8.50
CA ALA A 397 6.07 26.68 8.10
C ALA A 397 5.86 26.96 6.60
N PHE A 398 6.43 28.05 6.07
CA PHE A 398 6.39 28.35 4.64
C PHE A 398 7.10 27.28 3.82
N ALA A 399 8.34 26.91 4.20
CA ALA A 399 9.11 25.89 3.51
C ALA A 399 8.42 24.52 3.49
N ALA A 400 7.64 24.19 4.53
CA ALA A 400 6.86 22.96 4.58
C ALA A 400 5.70 22.96 3.56
N LEU A 401 4.98 24.07 3.41
CA LEU A 401 3.95 24.23 2.37
C LEU A 401 4.59 24.20 0.97
N GLU A 402 5.69 24.94 0.80
CA GLU A 402 6.43 25.02 -0.48
C GLU A 402 6.97 23.64 -0.90
N ALA A 403 7.42 22.82 0.05
CA ALA A 403 7.87 21.45 -0.20
C ALA A 403 6.77 20.54 -0.77
N VAL A 404 5.52 20.68 -0.31
CA VAL A 404 4.39 19.94 -0.89
C VAL A 404 4.15 20.37 -2.35
N CYS A 405 4.28 21.67 -2.63
CA CYS A 405 4.17 22.20 -3.98
C CYS A 405 5.28 21.70 -4.91
N PHE A 406 6.52 21.64 -4.43
CA PHE A 406 7.65 21.12 -5.20
C PHE A 406 7.53 19.62 -5.48
N GLN A 407 7.14 18.80 -4.49
CA GLN A 407 6.92 17.37 -4.72
C GLN A 407 5.82 17.13 -5.76
N THR A 408 4.74 17.93 -5.72
CA THR A 408 3.69 17.88 -6.76
C THR A 408 4.25 18.24 -8.13
N ARG A 409 5.10 19.26 -8.21
CA ARG A 409 5.76 19.67 -9.45
C ARG A 409 6.68 18.58 -10.01
N GLU A 410 7.43 17.88 -9.18
CA GLU A 410 8.31 16.77 -9.61
C GLU A 410 7.51 15.66 -10.31
N ILE A 411 6.36 15.29 -9.73
CA ILE A 411 5.48 14.30 -10.34
C ILE A 411 4.90 14.82 -11.65
N LEU A 412 4.47 16.09 -11.70
CA LEU A 412 3.93 16.69 -12.91
C LEU A 412 4.96 16.78 -14.03
N GLU A 413 6.22 17.08 -13.71
CA GLU A 413 7.33 17.06 -14.68
C GLU A 413 7.59 15.65 -15.22
N ALA A 414 7.53 14.62 -14.38
CA ALA A 414 7.60 13.23 -14.84
C ALA A 414 6.41 12.86 -15.74
N MET A 415 5.19 13.30 -15.38
CA MET A 415 3.99 13.08 -16.20
C MET A 415 4.06 13.77 -17.55
N ASN A 416 4.62 14.98 -17.59
CA ASN A 416 4.79 15.71 -18.84
C ASN A 416 5.82 15.02 -19.76
N GLN A 417 6.87 14.44 -19.19
CA GLN A 417 7.85 13.66 -19.94
C GLN A 417 7.26 12.36 -20.51
N ASP A 418 6.50 11.62 -19.69
CA ASP A 418 5.87 10.36 -20.12
C ASP A 418 4.72 10.58 -21.12
N TYR A 419 3.90 11.63 -20.93
CA TYR A 419 2.76 11.93 -21.81
C TYR A 419 3.16 12.72 -23.06
N GLY A 420 4.27 13.46 -23.02
CA GLY A 420 4.79 14.25 -24.14
C GLY A 420 4.13 15.61 -24.38
N VAL A 421 3.07 15.95 -23.63
CA VAL A 421 2.40 17.26 -23.69
C VAL A 421 2.30 17.87 -22.30
N PRO A 422 2.75 19.11 -22.09
CA PRO A 422 2.63 19.80 -20.80
C PRO A 422 1.17 19.97 -20.35
N LEU A 423 0.90 19.75 -19.07
CA LEU A 423 -0.37 20.08 -18.45
C LEU A 423 -0.60 21.61 -18.45
N THR A 424 -1.81 22.06 -18.78
CA THR A 424 -2.14 23.50 -18.88
C THR A 424 -2.91 24.04 -17.68
N GLN A 425 -3.50 23.19 -16.87
CA GLN A 425 -4.26 23.53 -15.67
C GLN A 425 -4.33 22.31 -14.74
N LEU A 426 -4.28 22.52 -13.43
CA LEU A 426 -4.38 21.46 -12.44
C LEU A 426 -5.69 21.58 -11.64
N GLN A 427 -6.52 20.53 -11.64
CA GLN A 427 -7.64 20.41 -10.71
C GLN A 427 -7.12 19.95 -9.33
N VAL A 428 -7.68 20.45 -8.24
CA VAL A 428 -7.21 20.10 -6.88
C VAL A 428 -8.37 19.85 -5.92
N ASP A 429 -8.20 18.89 -5.02
CA ASP A 429 -9.14 18.56 -3.95
C ASP A 429 -8.41 18.04 -2.70
N GLY A 430 -9.17 17.71 -1.65
CA GLY A 430 -8.64 17.25 -0.37
C GLY A 430 -8.45 18.36 0.66
N GLY A 431 -8.22 17.96 1.90
CA GLY A 431 -8.30 18.85 3.08
C GLY A 431 -7.32 20.02 3.05
N MET A 432 -6.11 19.85 2.49
CA MET A 432 -5.15 20.95 2.45
C MET A 432 -5.54 22.06 1.46
N THR A 433 -6.46 21.80 0.52
CA THR A 433 -6.90 22.83 -0.44
C THR A 433 -7.71 23.96 0.23
N SER A 434 -8.07 23.80 1.51
CA SER A 434 -8.64 24.90 2.32
C SER A 434 -7.62 26.01 2.60
N ASN A 435 -6.31 25.70 2.55
CA ASN A 435 -5.23 26.66 2.72
C ASN A 435 -5.01 27.44 1.41
N ARG A 436 -5.37 28.73 1.40
CA ARG A 436 -5.33 29.57 0.20
C ARG A 436 -3.90 29.87 -0.21
N LEU A 437 -3.00 30.04 0.77
CA LEU A 437 -1.57 30.23 0.52
C LEU A 437 -0.97 29.02 -0.20
N LEU A 438 -1.29 27.78 0.22
CA LEU A 438 -0.83 26.57 -0.46
C LEU A 438 -1.31 26.52 -1.92
N MET A 439 -2.59 26.85 -2.17
CA MET A 439 -3.14 26.86 -3.54
C MET A 439 -2.46 27.91 -4.43
N GLN A 440 -2.20 29.09 -3.88
CA GLN A 440 -1.45 30.13 -4.57
C GLN A 440 0.00 29.69 -4.85
N LEU A 441 0.71 29.15 -3.85
CA LEU A 441 2.06 28.63 -4.00
C LEU A 441 2.13 27.51 -5.03
N GLN A 442 1.11 26.65 -5.10
CA GLN A 442 1.07 25.59 -6.09
C GLN A 442 0.94 26.15 -7.52
N ALA A 443 0.07 27.15 -7.73
CA ALA A 443 -0.08 27.82 -9.02
C ALA A 443 1.22 28.54 -9.42
N ASP A 444 1.87 29.19 -8.45
CA ASP A 444 3.14 29.89 -8.63
C ASP A 444 4.26 28.92 -9.04
N VAL A 445 4.45 27.84 -8.29
CA VAL A 445 5.50 26.83 -8.53
C VAL A 445 5.28 26.08 -9.85
N LEU A 446 4.03 25.80 -10.25
CA LEU A 446 3.75 25.13 -11.52
C LEU A 446 3.72 26.09 -12.72
N CYS A 447 3.54 27.38 -12.48
CA CYS A 447 3.26 28.39 -13.51
C CYS A 447 2.06 28.05 -14.41
N ILE A 448 1.08 27.31 -13.87
CA ILE A 448 -0.21 27.04 -14.53
C ILE A 448 -1.34 27.31 -13.54
N PRO A 449 -2.57 27.57 -14.01
CA PRO A 449 -3.68 27.80 -13.12
C PRO A 449 -4.03 26.56 -12.29
N VAL A 450 -4.35 26.78 -11.02
CA VAL A 450 -4.88 25.76 -10.10
C VAL A 450 -6.36 26.02 -9.88
N VAL A 451 -7.18 24.99 -10.09
CA VAL A 451 -8.65 25.08 -10.00
C VAL A 451 -9.17 24.17 -8.90
N LYS A 452 -9.84 24.80 -7.94
CA LYS A 452 -10.38 24.15 -6.74
C LYS A 452 -11.91 24.21 -6.81
N PRO A 453 -12.64 23.08 -6.75
CA PRO A 453 -14.08 23.09 -6.64
C PRO A 453 -14.52 23.65 -5.29
N SER A 454 -15.65 24.37 -5.27
CA SER A 454 -16.23 24.92 -4.03
C SER A 454 -16.69 23.80 -3.09
N MET A 455 -17.20 22.70 -3.66
CA MET A 455 -17.51 21.46 -2.94
C MET A 455 -16.26 20.58 -2.90
N SER A 456 -15.76 20.25 -1.70
CA SER A 456 -14.45 19.60 -1.52
C SER A 456 -14.48 18.06 -1.53
N GLU A 457 -15.66 17.43 -1.57
CA GLU A 457 -15.90 15.98 -1.52
C GLU A 457 -15.95 15.35 -2.94
N THR A 458 -14.95 15.64 -3.77
CA THR A 458 -14.89 15.20 -5.17
C THR A 458 -14.81 13.69 -5.31
N THR A 459 -14.13 13.01 -4.39
CA THR A 459 -14.04 11.53 -4.34
C THR A 459 -15.44 10.90 -4.29
N ALA A 460 -16.24 11.26 -3.28
CA ALA A 460 -17.60 10.78 -3.13
C ALA A 460 -18.49 11.19 -4.32
N LEU A 461 -18.33 12.43 -4.81
CA LEU A 461 -19.08 12.89 -5.97
C LEU A 461 -18.81 12.05 -7.21
N GLY A 462 -17.56 11.64 -7.46
CA GLY A 462 -17.22 10.79 -8.61
C GLY A 462 -17.87 9.41 -8.55
N ALA A 463 -17.95 8.80 -7.35
CA ALA A 463 -18.68 7.55 -7.15
C ALA A 463 -20.19 7.71 -7.36
N ALA A 464 -20.78 8.81 -6.86
CA ALA A 464 -22.18 9.14 -7.09
C ALA A 464 -22.48 9.41 -8.57
N MET A 465 -21.59 10.12 -9.27
CA MET A 465 -21.66 10.34 -10.71
C MET A 465 -21.68 9.03 -11.49
N ALA A 466 -20.76 8.12 -11.18
CA ALA A 466 -20.70 6.80 -11.82
C ALA A 466 -21.96 5.97 -11.54
N ALA A 467 -22.47 5.98 -10.31
CA ALA A 467 -23.69 5.25 -9.96
C ALA A 467 -24.93 5.83 -10.64
N GLY A 468 -25.08 7.15 -10.63
CA GLY A 468 -26.20 7.83 -11.26
C GLY A 468 -26.22 7.72 -12.78
N ALA A 469 -25.05 7.52 -13.40
CA ALA A 469 -24.90 7.38 -14.85
C ALA A 469 -25.07 5.95 -15.36
N ALA A 470 -25.11 4.95 -14.48
CA ALA A 470 -25.19 3.56 -14.87
C ALA A 470 -26.45 3.28 -15.71
N GLU A 471 -26.30 2.41 -16.70
CA GLU A 471 -27.43 1.94 -17.52
C GLU A 471 -28.48 1.26 -16.63
N GLY A 472 -29.74 1.67 -16.78
CA GLY A 472 -30.85 1.27 -15.91
C GLY A 472 -31.14 2.22 -14.75
N VAL A 473 -30.19 3.09 -14.37
CA VAL A 473 -30.42 4.20 -13.41
C VAL A 473 -30.65 5.51 -14.16
N GLY A 474 -29.66 5.97 -14.93
CA GLY A 474 -29.79 7.09 -15.89
C GLY A 474 -30.23 8.45 -15.32
N VAL A 475 -29.92 8.76 -14.07
CA VAL A 475 -30.29 10.04 -13.44
C VAL A 475 -29.21 11.12 -13.58
N TRP A 476 -27.95 10.70 -13.82
CA TRP A 476 -26.78 11.58 -13.99
C TRP A 476 -26.20 11.46 -15.40
N SER A 477 -25.92 12.60 -16.04
CA SER A 477 -25.28 12.63 -17.37
C SER A 477 -23.77 12.91 -17.23
N LEU A 478 -22.95 12.03 -17.81
CA LEU A 478 -21.49 12.21 -17.92
C LEU A 478 -21.05 12.53 -19.36
N THR A 479 -21.99 12.84 -20.24
CA THR A 479 -21.71 13.24 -21.62
C THR A 479 -21.08 14.64 -21.65
N PRO A 480 -19.95 14.87 -22.35
CA PRO A 480 -19.20 16.13 -22.35
C PRO A 480 -19.98 17.43 -22.65
N GLY A 481 -21.17 17.35 -23.25
CA GLY A 481 -22.05 18.50 -23.51
C GLY A 481 -23.17 18.75 -22.49
N ASN A 482 -23.39 17.81 -21.57
CA ASN A 482 -24.46 17.83 -20.58
C ASN A 482 -23.91 17.57 -19.16
N LEU A 483 -22.69 18.06 -18.89
CA LEU A 483 -22.08 17.96 -17.58
C LEU A 483 -22.68 19.02 -16.65
N THR A 484 -22.93 18.64 -15.39
CA THR A 484 -23.36 19.57 -14.35
C THR A 484 -22.26 20.59 -14.05
N THR A 485 -22.57 21.88 -14.05
CA THR A 485 -21.59 22.91 -13.70
C THR A 485 -21.27 22.84 -12.20
N ILE A 486 -20.02 22.55 -11.86
CA ILE A 486 -19.51 22.62 -10.49
C ILE A 486 -18.88 24.02 -10.28
N PRO A 487 -19.29 24.80 -9.27
CA PRO A 487 -18.62 26.06 -8.93
C PRO A 487 -17.16 25.83 -8.54
N THR A 488 -16.25 26.69 -9.02
CA THR A 488 -14.81 26.57 -8.78
C THR A 488 -14.15 27.92 -8.51
N ASP A 489 -13.14 27.91 -7.64
CA ASP A 489 -12.16 28.98 -7.49
C ASP A 489 -10.94 28.70 -8.38
N LYS A 490 -10.35 29.76 -8.95
CA LYS A 490 -9.17 29.67 -9.82
C LYS A 490 -8.05 30.55 -9.30
N TYR A 491 -6.90 29.92 -9.05
CA TYR A 491 -5.65 30.58 -8.64
C TYR A 491 -4.76 30.72 -9.87
N GLN A 492 -4.40 31.95 -10.19
CA GLN A 492 -3.50 32.26 -11.30
C GLN A 492 -2.06 32.40 -10.77
N PRO A 493 -1.04 31.98 -11.53
CA PRO A 493 0.35 32.22 -11.15
C PRO A 493 0.62 33.73 -10.99
N LEU A 494 1.23 34.12 -9.88
CA LEU A 494 1.63 35.49 -9.57
C LEU A 494 3.14 35.72 -9.74
N ILE A 495 3.93 34.65 -9.79
CA ILE A 495 5.37 34.71 -10.09
C ILE A 495 5.64 34.40 -11.56
N ASN A 496 6.80 34.84 -12.05
CA ASN A 496 7.25 34.51 -13.40
C ASN A 496 7.93 33.11 -13.45
N PRO A 497 8.05 32.51 -14.65
CA PRO A 497 8.71 31.21 -14.80
C PRO A 497 10.16 31.17 -14.30
N GLU A 498 10.93 32.25 -14.45
CA GLU A 498 12.34 32.29 -14.03
C GLU A 498 12.50 32.16 -12.51
N GLU A 499 11.63 32.83 -11.75
CA GLU A 499 11.61 32.74 -10.29
C GLU A 499 11.20 31.33 -9.84
N SER A 500 10.20 30.75 -10.50
CA SER A 500 9.74 29.39 -10.24
C SER A 500 10.85 28.36 -10.47
N GLU A 501 11.56 28.45 -11.61
CA GLU A 501 12.73 27.62 -11.92
C GLU A 501 13.86 27.81 -10.90
N PHE A 502 14.15 29.04 -10.50
CA PHE A 502 15.19 29.32 -9.52
C PHE A 502 14.92 28.65 -8.18
N ARG A 503 13.69 28.76 -7.67
CA ARG A 503 13.28 28.13 -6.42
C ARG A 503 13.33 26.61 -6.54
N TYR A 504 12.83 26.07 -7.65
CA TYR A 504 12.80 24.63 -7.89
C TYR A 504 14.19 24.01 -8.11
N ALA A 505 15.12 24.71 -8.75
CA ALA A 505 16.50 24.27 -8.90
C ALA A 505 17.21 24.09 -7.55
N ARG A 506 16.90 24.94 -6.56
CA ARG A 506 17.40 24.80 -5.19
C ARG A 506 16.69 23.70 -4.42
N TRP A 507 15.38 23.52 -4.63
CA TRP A 507 14.66 22.36 -4.12
C TRP A 507 15.32 21.04 -4.56
N LYS A 508 15.63 20.88 -5.85
CA LYS A 508 16.33 19.68 -6.36
C LYS A 508 17.69 19.46 -5.68
N LYS A 509 18.43 20.54 -5.37
CA LYS A 509 19.67 20.44 -4.57
C LYS A 509 19.40 19.94 -3.16
N ALA A 510 18.34 20.42 -2.51
CA ALA A 510 17.94 19.93 -1.20
C ALA A 510 17.58 18.45 -1.26
N VAL A 511 16.77 18.01 -2.23
CA VAL A 511 16.41 16.60 -2.43
C VAL A 511 17.65 15.72 -2.57
N GLN A 512 18.65 16.12 -3.37
CA GLN A 512 19.91 15.38 -3.51
C GLN A 512 20.67 15.22 -2.19
N LYS A 513 20.55 16.16 -1.25
CA LYS A 513 21.15 16.06 0.08
C LYS A 513 20.36 15.16 1.03
N ALA A 514 19.09 14.91 0.74
CA ALA A 514 18.24 14.02 1.51
C ALA A 514 18.47 12.55 1.18
N MET A 515 18.91 12.24 -0.06
CA MET A 515 19.14 10.88 -0.57
C MET A 515 20.38 10.24 0.04
N ASN A 516 20.40 8.90 0.09
CA ASN A 516 21.51 8.10 0.63
C ASN A 516 21.88 8.47 2.07
N TRP A 517 20.89 8.90 2.85
CA TRP A 517 21.08 9.26 4.25
C TRP A 517 21.20 8.01 5.12
N GLU A 518 20.27 7.06 4.95
CA GLU A 518 20.38 5.74 5.55
C GLU A 518 21.29 4.84 4.70
N THR A 519 22.15 4.09 5.36
CA THR A 519 22.91 3.03 4.70
C THR A 519 22.04 1.80 4.54
N THR A 520 21.68 1.47 3.30
CA THR A 520 20.93 0.25 2.95
C THR A 520 21.83 -0.98 2.77
N GLU A 521 23.11 -0.89 3.13
CA GLU A 521 23.97 -2.08 3.10
C GLU A 521 23.56 -3.05 4.21
N PRO A 522 23.31 -4.34 3.90
CA PRO A 522 23.32 -5.36 4.94
C PRO A 522 24.72 -5.32 5.55
N ILE A 523 24.81 -5.22 6.88
CA ILE A 523 26.09 -5.18 7.60
C ILE A 523 26.89 -6.44 7.25
N VAL A 524 27.71 -6.37 6.20
CA VAL A 524 28.80 -7.31 5.93
C VAL A 524 29.89 -6.87 6.87
N SER A 525 29.85 -7.36 8.11
CA SER A 525 30.93 -7.10 9.06
C SER A 525 32.17 -7.90 8.62
N ASN A 526 32.96 -7.33 7.73
CA ASN A 526 34.39 -7.65 7.60
C ASN A 526 35.16 -7.10 8.83
N GLY A 527 34.62 -7.31 10.03
CA GLY A 527 35.04 -6.66 11.26
C GLY A 527 35.52 -7.67 12.29
N ASN A 528 36.58 -7.33 13.02
CA ASN A 528 37.07 -8.10 14.16
C ASN A 528 36.22 -7.92 15.44
N GLY A 529 35.13 -7.14 15.38
CA GLY A 529 34.27 -6.82 16.52
C GLY A 529 33.12 -7.80 16.73
N PRO A 530 32.49 -7.79 17.92
CA PRO A 530 31.31 -8.61 18.21
C PRO A 530 30.10 -8.19 17.36
N VAL A 531 29.31 -9.17 16.91
CA VAL A 531 28.05 -8.97 16.18
C VAL A 531 26.91 -9.55 17.01
N SER A 532 25.90 -8.73 17.32
CA SER A 532 24.70 -9.17 18.04
C SER A 532 23.43 -8.73 17.33
N ASN A 533 22.41 -9.60 17.31
CA ASN A 533 21.08 -9.33 16.73
C ASN A 533 21.09 -8.95 15.23
N GLY A 534 22.09 -9.43 14.48
CA GLY A 534 22.26 -9.12 13.06
C GLY A 534 21.47 -10.06 12.14
N ASN A 535 20.77 -9.51 11.15
CA ASN A 535 20.10 -10.30 10.09
C ASN A 535 20.94 -10.47 8.82
N GLY A 536 22.08 -9.77 8.70
CA GLY A 536 22.97 -9.79 7.54
C GLY A 536 24.03 -10.92 7.59
N PRO A 537 24.63 -11.26 6.43
CA PRO A 537 25.72 -12.22 6.36
C PRO A 537 26.98 -11.71 7.09
N VAL A 538 27.66 -12.60 7.82
CA VAL A 538 28.97 -12.33 8.43
C VAL A 538 30.03 -13.14 7.69
N SER A 539 31.09 -12.48 7.22
CA SER A 539 32.20 -13.14 6.51
C SER A 539 33.55 -12.67 7.04
N ASN A 540 34.51 -13.58 7.17
CA ASN A 540 35.90 -13.28 7.58
C ASN A 540 36.02 -12.57 8.96
N GLY A 541 35.02 -12.75 9.83
CA GLY A 541 34.97 -12.10 11.14
C GLY A 541 35.76 -12.87 12.22
N ASN A 542 36.50 -12.14 13.05
CA ASN A 542 37.19 -12.72 14.22
C ASN A 542 36.42 -12.56 15.54
N GLY A 543 35.37 -11.73 15.57
CA GLY A 543 34.57 -11.48 16.77
C GLY A 543 33.43 -12.48 16.99
N PRO A 544 32.86 -12.54 18.21
CA PRO A 544 31.72 -13.42 18.51
C PRO A 544 30.45 -12.96 17.79
N VAL A 545 29.63 -13.91 17.34
CA VAL A 545 28.31 -13.68 16.72
C VAL A 545 27.22 -14.25 17.63
N SER A 546 26.25 -13.43 18.03
CA SER A 546 25.12 -13.86 18.86
C SER A 546 23.77 -13.41 18.31
N ASN A 547 22.75 -14.26 18.45
CA ASN A 547 21.36 -13.98 18.05
C ASN A 547 21.22 -13.55 16.58
N GLY A 548 22.02 -14.11 15.68
CA GLY A 548 22.06 -13.75 14.27
C GLY A 548 21.21 -14.65 13.38
N ASN A 549 20.49 -14.07 12.41
CA ASN A 549 19.73 -14.83 11.41
C ASN A 549 20.47 -15.00 10.08
N GLY A 550 21.50 -14.20 9.82
CA GLY A 550 22.28 -14.27 8.59
C GLY A 550 23.33 -15.38 8.57
N PRO A 551 23.80 -15.79 7.38
CA PRO A 551 24.82 -16.82 7.25
C PRO A 551 26.19 -16.33 7.77
N VAL A 552 26.96 -17.20 8.40
CA VAL A 552 28.33 -16.94 8.87
C VAL A 552 29.31 -17.76 8.04
N SER A 553 30.35 -17.12 7.48
CA SER A 553 31.36 -17.79 6.66
C SER A 553 32.78 -17.34 7.01
N ASN A 554 33.75 -18.26 6.95
CA ASN A 554 35.18 -17.97 7.18
C ASN A 554 35.46 -17.26 8.53
N GLY A 555 34.64 -17.52 9.55
CA GLY A 555 34.72 -16.84 10.85
C GLY A 555 35.59 -17.59 11.85
N ASN A 556 36.38 -16.87 12.64
CA ASN A 556 37.20 -17.45 13.72
C ASN A 556 36.54 -17.30 15.11
N GLY A 557 35.57 -16.40 15.26
CA GLY A 557 34.87 -16.16 16.53
C GLY A 557 33.76 -17.18 16.82
N PRO A 558 33.32 -17.30 18.08
CA PRO A 558 32.23 -18.19 18.46
C PRO A 558 30.88 -17.71 17.91
N VAL A 559 30.01 -18.63 17.51
CA VAL A 559 28.64 -18.36 17.06
C VAL A 559 27.65 -18.96 18.07
N SER A 560 26.72 -18.16 18.58
CA SER A 560 25.71 -18.62 19.56
C SER A 560 24.31 -18.15 19.20
N ASN A 561 23.30 -18.99 19.43
CA ASN A 561 21.88 -18.67 19.21
C ASN A 561 21.58 -18.19 17.76
N GLY A 562 22.24 -18.80 16.77
CA GLY A 562 22.13 -18.41 15.36
C GLY A 562 21.16 -19.28 14.56
N ASN A 563 20.36 -18.67 13.69
CA ASN A 563 19.48 -19.40 12.76
C ASN A 563 20.09 -19.57 11.36
N GLY A 564 21.08 -18.76 11.00
CA GLY A 564 21.75 -18.84 9.70
C GLY A 564 22.76 -19.98 9.58
N PRO A 565 23.11 -20.41 8.36
CA PRO A 565 24.12 -21.45 8.14
C PRO A 565 25.52 -20.95 8.51
N VAL A 566 26.36 -21.84 9.05
CA VAL A 566 27.78 -21.57 9.37
C VAL A 566 28.67 -22.39 8.44
N SER A 567 29.63 -21.75 7.78
CA SER A 567 30.54 -22.42 6.85
C SER A 567 32.00 -21.99 7.05
N ASN A 568 32.95 -22.92 6.87
CA ASN A 568 34.39 -22.66 6.94
C ASN A 568 34.82 -21.94 8.24
N GLY A 569 34.13 -22.23 9.36
CA GLY A 569 34.33 -21.55 10.63
C GLY A 569 35.33 -22.28 11.54
N ASN A 570 36.20 -21.55 12.24
CA ASN A 570 37.13 -22.11 13.22
C ASN A 570 36.62 -21.99 14.67
N GLY A 571 35.68 -21.08 14.93
CA GLY A 571 35.10 -20.88 16.26
C GLY A 571 34.03 -21.92 16.63
N PRO A 572 33.71 -22.06 17.93
CA PRO A 572 32.67 -22.97 18.40
C PRO A 572 31.27 -22.46 17.99
N VAL A 573 30.35 -23.37 17.70
CA VAL A 573 28.94 -23.07 17.40
C VAL A 573 28.05 -23.64 18.49
N SER A 574 27.21 -22.83 19.12
CA SER A 574 26.29 -23.28 20.18
C SER A 574 24.85 -22.81 19.96
N ASN A 575 23.88 -23.64 20.33
CA ASN A 575 22.44 -23.32 20.26
C ASN A 575 22.00 -22.85 18.85
N GLY A 576 22.57 -23.44 17.79
CA GLY A 576 22.32 -23.05 16.41
C GLY A 576 21.26 -23.88 15.72
N ASN A 577 20.38 -23.25 14.93
CA ASN A 577 19.38 -23.96 14.11
C ASN A 577 19.83 -24.15 12.66
N GLY A 578 20.79 -23.36 12.18
CA GLY A 578 21.31 -23.45 10.81
C GLY A 578 22.30 -24.61 10.61
N PRO A 579 22.52 -25.06 9.36
CA PRO A 579 23.50 -26.09 9.05
C PRO A 579 24.94 -25.60 9.29
N VAL A 580 25.83 -26.50 9.72
CA VAL A 580 27.26 -26.24 9.88
C VAL A 580 28.05 -27.05 8.85
N SER A 581 28.93 -26.41 8.09
CA SER A 581 29.75 -27.06 7.06
C SER A 581 31.21 -26.65 7.12
N ASN A 582 32.13 -27.58 6.86
CA ASN A 582 33.58 -27.34 6.82
C ASN A 582 34.12 -26.62 8.08
N GLY A 583 33.54 -26.91 9.25
CA GLY A 583 33.86 -26.25 10.50
C GLY A 583 34.97 -26.98 11.29
N ASN A 584 35.90 -26.24 11.87
CA ASN A 584 36.95 -26.79 12.74
C ASN A 584 36.62 -26.68 14.24
N GLY A 585 35.70 -25.79 14.62
CA GLY A 585 35.28 -25.61 16.01
C GLY A 585 34.25 -26.64 16.48
N PRO A 586 34.08 -26.81 17.81
CA PRO A 586 33.08 -27.72 18.36
C PRO A 586 31.66 -27.19 18.13
N VAL A 587 30.70 -28.09 17.91
CA VAL A 587 29.27 -27.78 17.76
C VAL A 587 28.50 -28.35 18.95
N SER A 588 27.73 -27.52 19.67
CA SER A 588 26.93 -27.96 20.80
C SER A 588 25.47 -27.48 20.74
N ASN A 589 24.53 -28.31 21.19
CA ASN A 589 23.09 -27.99 21.22
C ASN A 589 22.54 -27.51 19.86
N GLY A 590 23.02 -28.09 18.76
CA GLY A 590 22.66 -27.69 17.40
C GLY A 590 21.50 -28.51 16.84
N ASN A 591 20.55 -27.86 16.17
CA ASN A 591 19.45 -28.52 15.47
C ASN A 591 19.71 -28.75 13.98
N GLY A 592 20.62 -27.97 13.38
CA GLY A 592 20.97 -28.09 11.96
C GLY A 592 21.93 -29.25 11.66
N PRO A 593 22.02 -29.69 10.40
CA PRO A 593 22.95 -30.74 9.99
C PRO A 593 24.40 -30.26 10.07
N VAL A 594 25.33 -31.15 10.40
CA VAL A 594 26.78 -30.90 10.42
C VAL A 594 27.45 -31.72 9.31
N SER A 595 28.25 -31.08 8.47
CA SER A 595 28.94 -31.72 7.35
C SER A 595 30.41 -31.31 7.28
N ASN A 596 31.30 -32.25 6.95
CA ASN A 596 32.75 -32.01 6.79
C ASN A 596 33.38 -31.31 8.00
N GLY A 597 32.91 -31.61 9.22
CA GLY A 597 33.36 -30.97 10.45
C GLY A 597 34.54 -31.69 11.10
N ASN A 598 35.55 -30.94 11.56
CA ASN A 598 36.69 -31.49 12.30
C ASN A 598 36.54 -31.40 13.83
N GLY A 599 35.69 -30.50 14.31
CA GLY A 599 35.41 -30.33 15.75
C GLY A 599 34.44 -31.39 16.31
N PRO A 600 34.41 -31.57 17.64
CA PRO A 600 33.46 -32.49 18.28
C PRO A 600 32.03 -31.94 18.19
N VAL A 601 31.05 -32.84 18.09
CA VAL A 601 29.61 -32.50 18.09
C VAL A 601 28.97 -33.05 19.36
N SER A 602 28.30 -32.22 20.15
CA SER A 602 27.61 -32.65 21.37
C SER A 602 26.16 -32.16 21.44
N ASN A 603 25.26 -33.00 21.98
CA ASN A 603 23.84 -32.67 22.15
C ASN A 603 23.16 -32.17 20.84
N GLY A 604 23.55 -32.73 19.70
CA GLY A 604 23.05 -32.33 18.38
C GLY A 604 21.82 -33.13 17.94
N ASN A 605 20.81 -32.46 17.39
CA ASN A 605 19.62 -33.10 16.83
C ASN A 605 19.71 -33.33 15.31
N GLY A 606 20.55 -32.56 14.61
CA GLY A 606 20.76 -32.69 13.17
C GLY A 606 21.65 -33.87 12.76
N PRO A 607 21.60 -34.32 11.50
CA PRO A 607 22.46 -35.38 10.98
C PRO A 607 23.93 -34.91 10.89
N VAL A 608 24.87 -35.82 11.13
CA VAL A 608 26.32 -35.58 10.99
C VAL A 608 26.86 -36.39 9.81
N SER A 609 27.57 -35.74 8.89
CA SER A 609 28.16 -36.38 7.70
C SER A 609 29.61 -35.98 7.49
N ASN A 610 30.46 -36.94 7.08
CA ASN A 610 31.88 -36.70 6.78
C ASN A 610 32.65 -36.01 7.93
N GLY A 611 32.29 -36.29 9.18
CA GLY A 611 32.87 -35.65 10.37
C GLY A 611 34.11 -36.39 10.89
N ASN A 612 35.16 -35.65 11.25
CA ASN A 612 36.37 -36.21 11.86
C ASN A 612 36.37 -36.13 13.40
N GLY A 613 35.57 -35.24 13.99
CA GLY A 613 35.47 -35.09 15.45
C GLY A 613 34.56 -36.14 16.11
N PRO A 614 34.68 -36.36 17.44
CA PRO A 614 33.80 -37.26 18.16
C PRO A 614 32.37 -36.70 18.24
N VAL A 615 31.37 -37.59 18.25
CA VAL A 615 29.95 -37.23 18.40
C VAL A 615 29.44 -37.77 19.74
N SER A 616 28.87 -36.93 20.60
CA SER A 616 28.31 -37.34 21.88
C SER A 616 26.87 -36.84 22.10
N ASN A 617 26.02 -37.68 22.70
CA ASN A 617 24.62 -37.34 23.00
C ASN A 617 23.83 -36.83 21.76
N GLY A 618 24.11 -37.39 20.57
CA GLY A 618 23.48 -36.97 19.31
C GLY A 618 22.20 -37.75 19.00
N ASN A 619 21.14 -37.06 18.57
CA ASN A 619 19.89 -37.69 18.14
C ASN A 619 19.81 -37.92 16.62
N GLY A 620 20.59 -37.19 15.82
CA GLY A 620 20.61 -37.31 14.37
C GLY A 620 21.46 -38.50 13.86
N PRO A 621 21.24 -38.96 12.62
CA PRO A 621 22.05 -40.02 12.02
C PRO A 621 23.49 -39.57 11.76
N VAL A 622 24.45 -40.48 11.88
CA VAL A 622 25.88 -40.26 11.59
C VAL A 622 26.28 -41.06 10.36
N SER A 623 26.90 -40.41 9.38
CA SER A 623 27.37 -41.05 8.14
C SER A 623 28.80 -40.65 7.78
N ASN A 624 29.61 -41.60 7.29
CA ASN A 624 30.99 -41.36 6.86
C ASN A 624 31.87 -40.67 7.92
N GLY A 625 31.64 -40.97 9.21
CA GLY A 625 32.35 -40.34 10.32
C GLY A 625 33.64 -41.09 10.72
N ASN A 626 34.72 -40.36 10.99
CA ASN A 626 35.98 -40.93 11.49
C ASN A 626 36.14 -40.85 13.01
N GLY A 627 35.40 -39.98 13.70
CA GLY A 627 35.45 -39.84 15.16
C GLY A 627 34.60 -40.90 15.90
N PRO A 628 34.88 -41.15 17.19
CA PRO A 628 34.07 -42.04 18.00
C PRO A 628 32.67 -41.46 18.26
N VAL A 629 31.67 -42.33 18.39
CA VAL A 629 30.28 -41.95 18.71
C VAL A 629 29.91 -42.50 20.09
N SER A 630 29.47 -41.64 21.01
CA SER A 630 29.01 -42.05 22.34
C SER A 630 27.61 -41.54 22.68
N ASN A 631 26.80 -42.36 23.35
CA ASN A 631 25.44 -41.99 23.78
C ASN A 631 24.53 -41.48 22.64
N GLY A 632 24.69 -42.02 21.43
CA GLY A 632 23.93 -41.60 20.24
C GLY A 632 22.62 -42.38 20.05
N ASN A 633 21.54 -41.69 19.71
CA ASN A 633 20.24 -42.32 19.40
C ASN A 633 20.01 -42.54 17.89
N GLY A 634 20.73 -41.83 17.03
CA GLY A 634 20.59 -41.96 15.57
C GLY A 634 21.38 -43.14 14.98
N PRO A 635 21.02 -43.62 13.78
CA PRO A 635 21.75 -44.69 13.09
C PRO A 635 23.15 -44.24 12.66
N VAL A 636 24.12 -45.16 12.68
CA VAL A 636 25.51 -44.93 12.24
C VAL A 636 25.79 -45.75 10.98
N SER A 637 26.30 -45.10 9.93
CA SER A 637 26.60 -45.74 8.64
C SER A 637 28.00 -45.36 8.13
N ASN A 638 28.76 -46.34 7.61
CA ASN A 638 30.08 -46.14 7.02
C ASN A 638 31.07 -45.38 7.94
N GLY A 639 31.05 -45.66 9.25
CA GLY A 639 31.87 -44.98 10.24
C GLY A 639 33.13 -45.77 10.63
N ASN A 640 34.28 -45.10 10.73
CA ASN A 640 35.55 -45.73 11.11
C ASN A 640 35.81 -45.70 12.63
N GLY A 641 35.15 -44.81 13.37
CA GLY A 641 35.32 -44.65 14.83
C GLY A 641 34.50 -45.66 15.65
N PRO A 642 34.92 -45.96 16.89
CA PRO A 642 34.17 -46.85 17.78
C PRO A 642 32.85 -46.22 18.23
N VAL A 643 31.81 -47.05 18.38
CA VAL A 643 30.49 -46.66 18.91
C VAL A 643 30.33 -47.23 20.32
N SER A 644 29.98 -46.40 21.30
CA SER A 644 29.71 -46.82 22.70
C SER A 644 28.39 -46.27 23.22
N ASN A 645 27.63 -47.07 23.97
CA ASN A 645 26.36 -46.69 24.58
C ASN A 645 25.33 -46.08 23.59
N GLY A 646 25.29 -46.55 22.33
CA GLY A 646 24.35 -46.08 21.32
C GLY A 646 23.08 -46.93 21.23
N ASN A 647 21.94 -46.29 20.96
CA ASN A 647 20.64 -46.97 20.77
C ASN A 647 20.28 -47.19 19.28
N GLY A 648 21.01 -46.57 18.35
CA GLY A 648 20.74 -46.65 16.91
C GLY A 648 21.45 -47.82 16.21
N PRO A 649 20.94 -48.29 15.05
CA PRO A 649 21.57 -49.37 14.31
C PRO A 649 22.91 -48.93 13.66
N VAL A 650 23.90 -49.82 13.65
CA VAL A 650 25.23 -49.59 13.06
C VAL A 650 25.39 -50.44 11.80
N SER A 651 25.73 -49.82 10.67
CA SER A 651 25.98 -50.48 9.38
C SER A 651 27.35 -50.08 8.83
N ASN A 652 28.18 -51.06 8.43
CA ASN A 652 29.55 -50.84 7.92
C ASN A 652 30.43 -49.97 8.85
N GLY A 653 30.52 -50.31 10.14
CA GLY A 653 31.41 -49.63 11.09
C GLY A 653 31.97 -50.54 12.18
N ASN A 654 33.05 -50.10 12.84
CA ASN A 654 33.74 -50.84 13.90
C ASN A 654 32.95 -50.77 15.22
N GLY A 655 31.95 -51.63 15.40
CA GLY A 655 31.18 -51.75 16.64
C GLY A 655 31.73 -52.80 17.61
N HIS A 656 31.87 -52.47 18.89
CA HIS A 656 31.83 -53.45 19.97
C HIS A 656 30.49 -53.30 20.69
N HIS A 657 29.74 -54.42 20.80
CA HIS A 657 28.51 -54.51 21.58
C HIS A 657 28.77 -54.36 23.08
#